data_AF-A0AAP7GQL0-F1
#
_entry.id   AF-A0AAP7GQL0-F1
#
_cell.length_a   1.000
_cell.length_b   1.000
_cell.length_c   1.000
_cell.angle_alpha   90.00
_cell.angle_beta   90.00
_cell.angle_gamma   90.00
#
_symmetry.space_group_name_H-M   'P 1'
#
loop_
_entity.id
_entity.type
_entity.pdbx_description
1 polymer ?
#
loop_
_entity_poly.entity_id
_entity_poly.type
_entity_poly.pdbx_seq_one_letter_code
_entity_poly.pdbx_strand_id
1 'polypeptide(L)'
;MLEAYRHHVAERAALGIPPLPLTAQQTADVIELLKNPPAGEAEFLLDLLTHRVPAGVDDAAKVKASYLAAIALGSEQNPLISRERATELLGTMLGGYNVAPLVQLLDDASVGTIAADGLKNTLLVFDAFHDVQDKAKAGNANAQAVLQSWADAEWFTSKPEVPQSLTITVFKVPGETNTDDLSPAPDATTRPDIPMHALAMLKNKRDDAPFTPEEDGKRGPIQQILSLKEKGHLVAYVGDVVGTGSSRKSATNSVLWWTGDDIPYIPNKRAGGVCLGGKIAPIFYNTMEDAGALPIELDVSKMEHGDVVELRPYDGKALKNGEVIAEFEVKSEVLFDEVRAGGRIPLIVGRGLTGKAREALGLAPTTLFRLPVQPADTGKGFSLAQKMVGRACGLPEGQGMRPGTYCEPKMTSVGSQDTTGPMTRDELKDLACLGFSADLVMQSFCHTAAYPKPVDVKTHHTLPEFISTRGGISLRPGDGVIHSWLNRMLLPDTVGTGGDSHTRFPVGISFPAGSGLVAFAAATGVMPLDMPESVLVRFKGQMQPGVTLRDLVNAIPLYAIKSGLLTVAKAGKKNIFSGRILEIEGLPELKVEQAFELSDASAERSAAGCSVRLNKEPIIEYLTSNITLLKWMIAEGYQDPRSLQRRIEKMEAWLANPQLLEPDADAEYAAVIEIDLADIHEPIVACPNDPDDVKTLSEVAGAKIDEVFIGSCMTNIGHFRAAAKLLEGKRDLPTRLWVAPPTKMDASELTKEGVYGTFGATGARMEMPGCSLCMGNQAQIREGSTAMSTSTRNFPNRLGRNTNVYLGSAELAAICSRLGRIPTKEEYMADVGVIAASGSEIYRYMNFDQIEEYQDVANTVAA
;
A
#
# COMPACT_ATOMS: atom_id res chain seq x y z
N MET A 1 1.31 34.49 16.53
CA MET A 1 1.08 33.03 16.55
C MET A 1 -0.30 32.67 17.11
N LEU A 2 -0.61 32.96 18.39
CA LEU A 2 -1.87 32.54 19.04
C LEU A 2 -3.14 32.97 18.29
N GLU A 3 -3.21 34.22 17.85
CA GLU A 3 -4.36 34.74 17.09
C GLU A 3 -4.59 33.96 15.79
N ALA A 4 -3.54 33.76 15.00
CA ALA A 4 -3.59 32.97 13.77
C ALA A 4 -3.98 31.51 14.05
N TYR A 5 -3.46 30.90 15.13
CA TYR A 5 -3.84 29.55 15.51
C TYR A 5 -5.30 29.46 15.95
N ARG A 6 -5.81 30.42 16.75
CA ARG A 6 -7.23 30.47 17.15
C ARG A 6 -8.15 30.70 15.95
N HIS A 7 -7.73 31.49 14.97
CA HIS A 7 -8.46 31.64 13.71
C HIS A 7 -8.57 30.30 12.96
N HIS A 8 -7.44 29.60 12.80
CA HIS A 8 -7.42 28.25 12.21
C HIS A 8 -8.28 27.24 12.99
N VAL A 9 -8.26 27.29 14.33
CA VAL A 9 -9.16 26.47 15.16
C VAL A 9 -10.62 26.77 14.84
N ALA A 10 -11.01 28.04 14.71
CA ALA A 10 -12.38 28.42 14.37
C ALA A 10 -12.79 27.97 12.96
N GLU A 11 -11.91 28.13 11.97
CA GLU A 11 -12.13 27.64 10.59
C GLU A 11 -12.37 26.12 10.56
N ARG A 12 -11.57 25.37 11.32
CA ARG A 12 -11.66 23.90 11.42
C ARG A 12 -12.90 23.45 12.21
N ALA A 13 -13.22 24.15 13.30
CA ALA A 13 -14.42 23.89 14.09
C ALA A 13 -15.71 24.08 13.27
N ALA A 14 -15.74 25.04 12.34
CA ALA A 14 -16.86 25.21 11.41
C ALA A 14 -17.10 24.00 10.49
N LEU A 15 -16.08 23.16 10.28
CA LEU A 15 -16.17 21.90 9.54
C LEU A 15 -16.42 20.68 10.45
N GLY A 16 -16.41 20.87 11.78
CA GLY A 16 -16.56 19.82 12.79
C GLY A 16 -15.29 18.98 13.01
N ILE A 17 -14.10 19.54 12.76
CA ILE A 17 -12.81 18.82 12.87
C ILE A 17 -11.80 19.59 13.74
N PRO A 18 -10.82 18.91 14.36
CA PRO A 18 -9.77 19.57 15.14
C PRO A 18 -8.80 20.37 14.25
N PRO A 19 -8.04 21.32 14.84
CA PRO A 19 -6.96 22.00 14.12
C PRO A 19 -5.86 21.02 13.68
N LEU A 20 -5.08 21.42 12.69
CA LEU A 20 -3.83 20.73 12.33
C LEU A 20 -2.86 20.66 13.53
N PRO A 21 -2.00 19.62 13.59
CA PRO A 21 -0.86 19.61 14.50
C PRO A 21 0.06 20.82 14.25
N LEU A 22 0.79 21.21 15.28
CA LEU A 22 1.74 22.32 15.20
C LEU A 22 2.89 22.00 14.26
N THR A 23 3.27 22.99 13.45
CA THR A 23 4.52 22.96 12.69
C THR A 23 5.74 23.17 13.60
N ALA A 24 6.94 22.93 13.08
CA ALA A 24 8.18 23.23 13.82
C ALA A 24 8.26 24.71 14.24
N GLN A 25 7.92 25.64 13.35
CA GLN A 25 7.89 27.07 13.67
C GLN A 25 6.85 27.40 14.73
N GLN A 26 5.63 26.87 14.61
CA GLN A 26 4.60 27.10 15.63
C GLN A 26 5.01 26.51 16.98
N THR A 27 5.67 25.35 16.99
CA THR A 27 6.19 24.75 18.24
C THR A 27 7.26 25.64 18.88
N ALA A 28 8.17 26.20 18.09
CA ALA A 28 9.15 27.17 18.58
C ALA A 28 8.47 28.43 19.14
N ASP A 29 7.46 28.96 18.46
CA ASP A 29 6.69 30.12 18.93
C ASP A 29 5.94 29.82 20.25
N VAL A 30 5.36 28.62 20.41
CA VAL A 30 4.74 28.19 21.69
C VAL A 30 5.80 28.16 22.80
N ILE A 31 6.99 27.63 22.52
CA ILE A 31 8.09 27.56 23.47
C ILE A 31 8.51 28.96 23.94
N GLU A 32 8.64 29.93 23.03
CA GLU A 32 8.97 31.30 23.41
C GLU A 32 7.86 31.95 24.25
N LEU A 33 6.59 31.68 23.94
CA LEU A 33 5.47 32.14 24.76
C LEU A 33 5.44 31.48 26.14
N LEU A 34 5.83 30.20 26.26
CA LEU A 34 5.90 29.50 27.56
C LEU A 34 6.96 30.10 28.49
N LYS A 35 8.00 30.77 27.97
CA LYS A 35 9.03 31.44 28.80
C LYS A 35 8.47 32.67 29.52
N ASN A 36 7.53 33.38 28.88
CA ASN A 36 6.84 34.52 29.45
C ASN A 36 5.35 34.50 29.04
N PRO A 37 4.54 33.64 29.68
CA PRO A 37 3.18 33.35 29.25
C PRO A 37 2.29 34.61 29.39
N PRO A 38 1.53 34.99 28.34
CA PRO A 38 0.51 36.02 28.47
C PRO A 38 -0.51 35.64 29.55
N ALA A 39 -1.06 36.66 30.22
CA ALA A 39 -2.04 36.45 31.29
C ALA A 39 -3.24 35.61 30.80
N GLY A 40 -3.52 34.50 31.48
CA GLY A 40 -4.61 33.58 31.15
C GLY A 40 -4.30 32.53 30.08
N GLU A 41 -3.10 32.54 29.48
CA GLU A 41 -2.76 31.62 28.36
C GLU A 41 -1.90 30.43 28.79
N ALA A 42 -1.47 30.34 30.04
CA ALA A 42 -0.53 29.32 30.51
C ALA A 42 -1.00 27.88 30.27
N GLU A 43 -2.23 27.54 30.68
CA GLU A 43 -2.80 26.20 30.49
C GLU A 43 -2.98 25.86 29.01
N PHE A 44 -3.41 26.82 28.20
CA PHE A 44 -3.58 26.62 26.76
C PHE A 44 -2.25 26.36 26.06
N LEU A 45 -1.19 27.10 26.38
CA LEU A 45 0.15 26.88 25.84
C LEU A 45 0.71 25.50 26.24
N LEU A 46 0.47 25.07 27.49
CA LEU A 46 0.86 23.74 27.95
C LEU A 46 0.09 22.64 27.20
N ASP A 47 -1.21 22.82 26.95
CA ASP A 47 -2.02 21.89 26.15
C ASP A 47 -1.49 21.76 24.72
N LEU A 48 -1.16 22.90 24.08
CA LEU A 48 -0.58 22.93 22.75
C LEU A 48 0.73 22.12 22.67
N LEU A 49 1.67 22.37 23.60
CA LEU A 49 2.94 21.64 23.64
C LEU A 49 2.73 20.15 23.95
N THR A 50 1.78 19.83 24.84
CA THR A 50 1.54 18.46 25.31
C THR A 50 0.84 17.61 24.24
N HIS A 51 -0.23 18.11 23.64
CA HIS A 51 -1.17 17.30 22.86
C HIS A 51 -1.25 17.67 21.37
N ARG A 52 -0.65 18.78 20.90
CA ARG A 52 -0.77 19.24 19.50
C ARG A 52 0.52 19.16 18.69
N VAL A 53 1.60 18.66 19.26
CA VAL A 53 2.87 18.42 18.54
C VAL A 53 2.94 16.96 18.09
N PRO A 54 3.24 16.67 16.81
CA PRO A 54 3.54 15.32 16.36
C PRO A 54 4.67 14.65 17.16
N ALA A 55 4.71 13.32 17.14
CA ALA A 55 5.71 12.52 17.86
C ALA A 55 6.82 12.02 16.91
N GLY A 56 7.70 11.15 17.40
CA GLY A 56 8.70 10.48 16.56
C GLY A 56 9.80 11.43 16.08
N VAL A 57 10.12 11.35 14.78
CA VAL A 57 11.15 12.18 14.13
C VAL A 57 10.58 13.27 13.22
N ASP A 58 9.38 13.76 13.53
CA ASP A 58 8.88 14.99 12.91
C ASP A 58 9.73 16.22 13.31
N ASP A 59 9.79 17.23 12.45
CA ASP A 59 10.56 18.46 12.72
C ASP A 59 10.03 19.22 13.95
N ALA A 60 8.71 19.21 14.17
CA ALA A 60 8.10 19.79 15.37
C ALA A 60 8.44 18.97 16.63
N ALA A 61 8.48 17.64 16.51
CA ALA A 61 8.92 16.75 17.58
C ALA A 61 10.38 17.03 17.95
N LYS A 62 11.25 17.30 16.97
CA LYS A 62 12.65 17.68 17.22
C LYS A 62 12.77 18.94 18.07
N VAL A 63 12.02 19.99 17.73
CA VAL A 63 11.98 21.25 18.48
C VAL A 63 11.47 21.02 19.91
N LYS A 64 10.35 20.30 20.07
CA LYS A 64 9.78 19.94 21.37
C LYS A 64 10.76 19.13 22.23
N ALA A 65 11.34 18.06 21.68
CA ALA A 65 12.27 17.18 22.40
C ALA A 65 13.51 17.94 22.85
N SER A 66 14.07 18.81 22.01
CA SER A 66 15.27 19.58 22.32
C SER A 66 15.03 20.55 23.49
N TYR A 67 13.88 21.23 23.50
CA TYR A 67 13.52 22.14 24.58
C TYR A 67 13.21 21.41 25.89
N LEU A 68 12.42 20.33 25.83
CA LEU A 68 12.12 19.52 27.02
C LEU A 68 13.39 18.90 27.61
N ALA A 69 14.33 18.44 26.77
CA ALA A 69 15.62 17.95 27.21
C ALA A 69 16.45 19.04 27.92
N ALA A 70 16.47 20.27 27.39
CA ALA A 70 17.18 21.38 28.02
C ALA A 70 16.62 21.72 29.41
N ILE A 71 15.29 21.66 29.60
CA ILE A 71 14.66 21.83 30.91
C ILE A 71 14.99 20.65 31.82
N ALA A 72 14.80 19.42 31.36
CA ALA A 72 15.02 18.21 32.16
C ALA A 72 16.47 18.08 32.64
N LEU A 73 17.44 18.45 31.81
CA LEU A 73 18.88 18.49 32.13
C LEU A 73 19.29 19.72 32.96
N GLY A 74 18.39 20.69 33.14
CA GLY A 74 18.63 21.89 33.95
C GLY A 74 19.45 22.99 33.27
N SER A 75 19.72 22.88 31.96
CA SER A 75 20.39 23.94 31.18
C SER A 75 19.44 25.09 30.82
N GLU A 76 18.13 24.87 30.92
CA GLU A 76 17.09 25.88 30.74
C GLU A 76 16.07 25.78 31.88
N GLN A 77 15.39 26.89 32.19
CA GLN A 77 14.35 26.95 33.21
C GLN A 77 13.07 27.49 32.60
N ASN A 78 11.93 26.95 33.04
CA ASN A 78 10.62 27.44 32.65
C ASN A 78 9.71 27.53 33.90
N PRO A 79 8.97 28.62 34.11
CA PRO A 79 8.11 28.79 35.29
C PRO A 79 6.90 27.85 35.31
N LEU A 80 6.51 27.28 34.17
CA LEU A 80 5.34 26.41 34.00
C LEU A 80 5.71 24.93 33.84
N ILE A 81 6.96 24.61 33.51
CA ILE A 81 7.42 23.24 33.25
C ILE A 81 8.63 22.95 34.15
N SER A 82 8.42 22.11 35.17
CA SER A 82 9.50 21.63 36.02
C SER A 82 10.38 20.59 35.31
N ARG A 83 11.52 20.24 35.90
CA ARG A 83 12.41 19.19 35.37
C ARG A 83 11.70 17.84 35.30
N GLU A 84 10.93 17.52 36.33
CA GLU A 84 10.09 16.32 36.44
C GLU A 84 9.08 16.28 35.30
N ARG A 85 8.31 17.36 35.11
CA ARG A 85 7.29 17.44 34.05
C ARG A 85 7.90 17.38 32.65
N ALA A 86 9.05 18.01 32.44
CA ALA A 86 9.76 17.92 31.15
C ALA A 86 10.20 16.49 30.85
N THR A 87 10.67 15.76 31.87
CA THR A 87 11.07 14.35 31.76
C THR A 87 9.86 13.45 31.45
N GLU A 88 8.72 13.67 32.12
CA GLU A 88 7.46 12.97 31.82
C GLU A 88 7.03 13.18 30.36
N LEU A 89 7.05 14.44 29.88
CA LEU A 89 6.65 14.80 28.52
C LEU A 89 7.58 14.22 27.45
N LEU A 90 8.88 14.06 27.75
CA LEU A 90 9.78 13.32 26.86
C LEU A 90 9.34 11.85 26.74
N GLY A 91 8.85 11.25 27.82
CA GLY A 91 8.31 9.89 27.83
C GLY A 91 7.07 9.66 26.96
N THR A 92 6.37 10.72 26.53
CA THR A 92 5.14 10.60 25.74
C THR A 92 5.35 10.72 24.23
N MET A 93 6.59 10.85 23.74
CA MET A 93 6.89 11.21 22.35
C MET A 93 7.10 10.00 21.41
N LEU A 94 6.59 8.82 21.79
CA LEU A 94 6.72 7.50 21.13
C LEU A 94 8.15 6.95 21.00
N GLY A 95 9.10 7.77 20.57
CA GLY A 95 10.49 7.42 20.27
C GLY A 95 11.16 8.44 19.35
N GLY A 96 12.42 8.23 19.00
CA GLY A 96 13.20 9.18 18.21
C GLY A 96 13.96 10.20 19.07
N TYR A 97 13.71 11.49 18.86
CA TYR A 97 14.53 12.57 19.46
C TYR A 97 14.47 12.64 21.00
N ASN A 98 13.47 12.03 21.62
CA ASN A 98 13.31 11.95 23.08
C ASN A 98 14.15 10.85 23.73
N VAL A 99 14.57 9.82 22.99
CA VAL A 99 15.18 8.61 23.58
C VAL A 99 16.54 8.90 24.19
N ALA A 100 17.46 9.54 23.45
CA ALA A 100 18.80 9.85 23.96
C ALA A 100 18.77 10.74 25.23
N PRO A 101 17.97 11.83 25.29
CA PRO A 101 17.76 12.56 26.53
C PRO A 101 17.26 11.70 27.70
N LEU A 102 16.25 10.83 27.47
CA LEU A 102 15.74 9.95 28.53
C LEU A 102 16.82 8.99 29.05
N VAL A 103 17.62 8.40 28.16
CA VAL A 103 18.74 7.52 28.54
C VAL A 103 19.79 8.28 29.36
N GLN A 104 20.11 9.52 28.97
CA GLN A 104 21.04 10.37 29.73
C GLN A 104 20.52 10.67 31.14
N LEU A 105 19.22 10.94 31.28
CA LEU A 105 18.59 11.28 32.56
C LEU A 105 18.53 10.11 33.54
N LEU A 106 18.77 8.86 33.12
CA LEU A 106 18.82 7.70 34.02
C LEU A 106 19.87 7.85 35.15
N ASP A 107 20.91 8.66 34.95
CA ASP A 107 21.94 8.93 35.96
C ASP A 107 21.55 10.07 36.94
N ASP A 108 20.48 10.81 36.65
CA ASP A 108 20.08 11.97 37.45
C ASP A 108 19.34 11.53 38.74
N ALA A 109 19.78 12.06 39.88
CA ALA A 109 19.23 11.68 41.19
C ALA A 109 17.79 12.16 41.44
N SER A 110 17.33 13.20 40.73
CA SER A 110 16.01 13.79 40.91
C SER A 110 14.97 13.26 39.92
N VAL A 111 15.36 13.07 38.66
CA VAL A 111 14.43 12.70 37.57
C VAL A 111 14.72 11.33 36.94
N GLY A 112 15.75 10.61 37.39
CA GLY A 112 16.13 9.32 36.81
C GLY A 112 15.05 8.24 36.87
N THR A 113 14.25 8.20 37.95
CA THR A 113 13.10 7.29 38.06
C THR A 113 12.01 7.64 37.03
N ILE A 114 11.75 8.94 36.82
CA ILE A 114 10.75 9.41 35.84
C ILE A 114 11.21 9.06 34.42
N ALA A 115 12.49 9.24 34.13
CA ALA A 115 13.08 8.86 32.85
C ALA A 115 12.98 7.34 32.61
N ALA A 116 13.23 6.54 33.65
CA ALA A 116 13.03 5.09 33.60
C ALA A 116 11.57 4.73 33.30
N ASP A 117 10.60 5.34 33.98
CA ASP A 117 9.18 5.06 33.76
C ASP A 117 8.72 5.40 32.33
N GLY A 118 9.27 6.46 31.73
CA GLY A 118 9.09 6.76 30.31
C GLY A 118 9.69 5.70 29.39
N LEU A 119 10.94 5.28 29.65
CA LEU A 119 11.64 4.29 28.83
C LEU A 119 11.01 2.89 28.92
N LYS A 120 10.49 2.47 30.07
CA LYS A 120 9.77 1.19 30.24
C LYS A 120 8.63 1.01 29.24
N ASN A 121 7.99 2.10 28.84
CA ASN A 121 6.87 2.12 27.88
C ASN A 121 7.28 2.54 26.46
N THR A 122 8.56 2.88 26.22
CA THR A 122 9.07 3.31 24.92
C THR A 122 9.53 2.08 24.12
N LEU A 123 8.83 1.76 23.03
CA LEU A 123 9.18 0.61 22.17
C LEU A 123 10.27 0.94 21.14
N LEU A 124 10.24 2.16 20.62
CA LEU A 124 11.08 2.63 19.52
C LEU A 124 12.44 3.13 20.01
N VAL A 125 13.14 2.30 20.80
CA VAL A 125 14.49 2.59 21.31
C VAL A 125 15.60 2.16 20.35
N PHE A 126 15.33 1.20 19.47
CA PHE A 126 16.28 0.67 18.48
C PHE A 126 17.67 0.42 19.09
N ASP A 127 18.73 1.05 18.55
CA ASP A 127 20.10 0.84 19.01
C ASP A 127 20.39 1.46 20.39
N ALA A 128 19.58 2.42 20.85
CA ALA A 128 19.71 2.97 22.20
C ALA A 128 19.38 1.94 23.30
N PHE A 129 18.85 0.77 22.92
CA PHE A 129 18.83 -0.41 23.79
C PHE A 129 20.22 -0.72 24.37
N HIS A 130 21.28 -0.62 23.56
CA HIS A 130 22.65 -0.89 24.00
C HIS A 130 23.15 0.15 25.01
N ASP A 131 22.77 1.42 24.85
CA ASP A 131 23.11 2.47 25.81
C ASP A 131 22.48 2.21 27.19
N VAL A 132 21.22 1.77 27.23
CA VAL A 132 20.54 1.34 28.47
C VAL A 132 21.22 0.09 29.04
N GLN A 133 21.57 -0.87 28.17
CA GLN A 133 22.24 -2.10 28.57
C GLN A 133 23.59 -1.83 29.25
N ASP A 134 24.39 -0.94 28.68
CA ASP A 134 25.71 -0.62 29.20
C ASP A 134 25.63 0.12 30.54
N LYS A 135 24.65 1.03 30.70
CA LYS A 135 24.35 1.66 32.00
C LYS A 135 23.92 0.64 33.05
N ALA A 136 23.09 -0.32 32.69
CA ALA A 136 22.65 -1.37 33.61
C ALA A 136 23.81 -2.27 34.06
N LYS A 137 24.71 -2.64 33.14
CA LYS A 137 25.96 -3.37 33.43
C LYS A 137 26.91 -2.56 34.32
N ALA A 138 26.92 -1.23 34.17
CA ALA A 138 27.68 -0.33 35.03
C ALA A 138 27.06 -0.11 36.43
N GLY A 139 25.91 -0.73 36.73
CA GLY A 139 25.28 -0.69 38.05
C GLY A 139 24.24 0.42 38.24
N ASN A 140 23.80 1.10 37.18
CA ASN A 140 22.71 2.08 37.28
C ASN A 140 21.37 1.36 37.56
N ALA A 141 20.79 1.60 38.75
CA ALA A 141 19.56 0.96 39.20
C ALA A 141 18.33 1.29 38.32
N ASN A 142 18.25 2.51 37.78
CA ASN A 142 17.18 2.91 36.87
C ASN A 142 17.27 2.15 35.54
N ALA A 143 18.48 2.04 34.98
CA ALA A 143 18.70 1.28 33.74
C ALA A 143 18.42 -0.22 33.92
N GLN A 144 18.80 -0.80 35.06
CA GLN A 144 18.45 -2.18 35.41
C GLN A 144 16.94 -2.39 35.50
N ALA A 145 16.21 -1.44 36.10
CA ALA A 145 14.75 -1.48 36.17
C ALA A 145 14.09 -1.38 34.78
N VAL A 146 14.64 -0.57 33.87
CA VAL A 146 14.17 -0.49 32.48
C VAL A 146 14.37 -1.82 31.75
N LEU A 147 15.57 -2.41 31.81
CA LEU A 147 15.83 -3.71 31.18
C LEU A 147 14.92 -4.81 31.73
N GLN A 148 14.72 -4.85 33.05
CA GLN A 148 13.86 -5.84 33.69
C GLN A 148 12.40 -5.67 33.24
N SER A 149 11.88 -4.44 33.22
CA SER A 149 10.52 -4.13 32.76
C SER A 149 10.30 -4.54 31.29
N TRP A 150 11.27 -4.28 30.40
CA TRP A 150 11.22 -4.76 29.02
C TRP A 150 11.23 -6.29 28.94
N ALA A 151 12.07 -6.95 29.74
CA ALA A 151 12.17 -8.41 29.78
C ALA A 151 10.90 -9.09 30.33
N ASP A 152 10.18 -8.42 31.23
CA ASP A 152 8.89 -8.84 31.78
C ASP A 152 7.70 -8.36 30.93
N ALA A 153 7.96 -7.60 29.87
CA ALA A 153 7.00 -7.05 28.93
C ALA A 153 5.90 -6.20 29.61
N GLU A 154 6.26 -5.37 30.57
CA GLU A 154 5.30 -4.49 31.27
C GLU A 154 4.60 -3.51 30.31
N TRP A 155 5.28 -3.10 29.23
CA TRP A 155 4.71 -2.29 28.14
C TRP A 155 3.46 -2.93 27.49
N PHE A 156 3.36 -4.26 27.55
CA PHE A 156 2.27 -5.06 26.99
C PHE A 156 1.27 -5.44 28.08
N THR A 157 1.74 -5.97 29.22
CA THR A 157 0.87 -6.50 30.27
C THR A 157 0.09 -5.40 31.01
N SER A 158 0.59 -4.16 31.02
CA SER A 158 -0.13 -3.00 31.55
C SER A 158 -1.32 -2.55 30.69
N LYS A 159 -1.40 -2.97 29.43
CA LYS A 159 -2.51 -2.67 28.53
C LYS A 159 -3.67 -3.64 28.75
N PRO A 160 -4.94 -3.18 28.63
CA PRO A 160 -6.10 -4.05 28.75
C PRO A 160 -6.12 -5.10 27.64
N GLU A 161 -6.51 -6.32 27.98
CA GLU A 161 -6.74 -7.37 27.00
C GLU A 161 -7.99 -7.07 26.16
N VAL A 162 -8.08 -7.72 24.99
CA VAL A 162 -9.33 -7.73 24.23
C VAL A 162 -10.42 -8.32 25.13
N PRO A 163 -11.57 -7.64 25.31
CA PRO A 163 -12.64 -8.12 26.18
C PRO A 163 -13.18 -9.49 25.74
N GLN A 164 -13.54 -10.32 26.71
CA GLN A 164 -14.20 -11.61 26.46
C GLN A 164 -15.57 -11.44 25.77
N SER A 165 -16.24 -10.33 26.07
CA SER A 165 -17.48 -9.89 25.43
C SER A 165 -17.46 -8.38 25.28
N LEU A 166 -17.89 -7.89 24.13
CA LEU A 166 -18.05 -6.46 23.83
C LEU A 166 -19.42 -6.21 23.21
N THR A 167 -20.05 -5.10 23.59
CA THR A 167 -21.29 -4.63 22.97
C THR A 167 -20.97 -3.61 21.90
N ILE A 168 -21.44 -3.85 20.67
CA ILE A 168 -21.22 -2.97 19.53
C ILE A 168 -22.55 -2.47 18.95
N THR A 169 -22.52 -1.27 18.37
CA THR A 169 -23.58 -0.74 17.51
C THR A 169 -23.15 -0.87 16.05
N VAL A 170 -24.00 -1.48 15.22
CA VAL A 170 -23.69 -1.77 13.81
C VAL A 170 -23.84 -0.53 12.92
N PHE A 171 -22.78 -0.14 12.22
CA PHE A 171 -22.83 0.73 11.05
C PHE A 171 -22.74 -0.12 9.77
N LYS A 172 -23.88 -0.59 9.27
CA LYS A 172 -23.97 -1.47 8.09
C LYS A 172 -23.85 -0.68 6.78
N VAL A 173 -22.98 -1.15 5.89
CA VAL A 173 -22.84 -0.71 4.50
C VAL A 173 -23.05 -1.95 3.61
N PRO A 174 -24.24 -2.12 3.01
CA PRO A 174 -24.54 -3.27 2.17
C PRO A 174 -23.64 -3.37 0.92
N GLY A 175 -23.54 -4.55 0.34
CA GLY A 175 -22.79 -4.82 -0.88
C GLY A 175 -21.27 -4.78 -0.68
N GLU A 176 -20.56 -4.26 -1.69
CA GLU A 176 -19.11 -4.11 -1.65
C GLU A 176 -18.74 -2.68 -1.24
N THR A 177 -17.91 -2.55 -0.20
CA THR A 177 -17.19 -1.32 0.14
C THR A 177 -15.82 -1.36 -0.50
N ASN A 178 -15.63 -0.58 -1.57
CA ASN A 178 -14.32 -0.32 -2.13
C ASN A 178 -13.57 0.72 -1.29
N THR A 179 -12.25 0.65 -1.26
CA THR A 179 -11.43 1.70 -0.59
C THR A 179 -11.60 3.08 -1.20
N ASP A 180 -12.05 3.22 -2.46
CA ASP A 180 -12.44 4.50 -3.06
C ASP A 180 -13.75 5.05 -2.45
N ASP A 181 -14.66 4.20 -1.98
CA ASP A 181 -15.87 4.64 -1.25
C ASP A 181 -15.49 5.27 0.10
N LEU A 182 -14.46 4.73 0.75
CA LEU A 182 -13.96 5.20 2.05
C LEU A 182 -13.01 6.39 1.94
N SER A 183 -12.26 6.47 0.84
CA SER A 183 -11.24 7.47 0.59
C SER A 183 -11.21 7.80 -0.91
N PRO A 184 -12.10 8.67 -1.38
CA PRO A 184 -12.28 8.91 -2.81
C PRO A 184 -11.04 9.47 -3.50
N ALA A 185 -10.82 9.08 -4.76
CA ALA A 185 -9.64 9.51 -5.53
C ALA A 185 -9.49 11.05 -5.66
N PRO A 186 -10.54 11.85 -5.90
CA PRO A 186 -10.42 13.32 -6.02
C PRO A 186 -9.89 14.03 -4.76
N ASP A 187 -10.04 13.36 -3.60
CA ASP A 187 -9.67 13.86 -2.28
C ASP A 187 -8.29 13.33 -1.84
N ALA A 188 -7.54 12.67 -2.72
CA ALA A 188 -6.23 12.10 -2.40
C ALA A 188 -5.25 13.13 -1.80
N THR A 189 -5.40 14.40 -2.16
CA THR A 189 -4.57 15.50 -1.69
C THR A 189 -4.77 15.86 -0.20
N THR A 190 -5.87 15.42 0.43
CA THR A 190 -6.12 15.68 1.86
C THR A 190 -5.75 14.49 2.75
N ARG A 191 -5.32 13.35 2.20
CA ARG A 191 -5.04 12.11 2.95
C ARG A 191 -4.13 12.26 4.19
N PRO A 192 -3.06 13.07 4.18
CA PRO A 192 -2.22 13.27 5.37
C PRO A 192 -2.95 14.00 6.51
N ASP A 193 -3.98 14.79 6.19
CA ASP A 193 -4.85 15.45 7.15
C ASP A 193 -6.05 14.56 7.45
N ILE A 194 -5.84 13.56 8.31
CA ILE A 194 -6.80 12.49 8.60
C ILE A 194 -8.20 13.03 8.92
N PRO A 195 -8.39 14.02 9.83
CA PRO A 195 -9.72 14.53 10.15
C PRO A 195 -10.42 15.19 8.95
N MET A 196 -9.67 15.98 8.16
CA MET A 196 -10.20 16.62 6.96
C MET A 196 -10.58 15.59 5.90
N HIS A 197 -9.73 14.57 5.69
CA HIS A 197 -9.99 13.53 4.71
C HIS A 197 -11.18 12.65 5.10
N ALA A 198 -11.34 12.37 6.39
CA ALA A 198 -12.45 11.56 6.92
C ALA A 198 -13.83 12.17 6.65
N LEU A 199 -13.92 13.48 6.35
CA LEU A 199 -15.16 14.11 5.90
C LEU A 199 -15.67 13.55 4.56
N ALA A 200 -14.78 13.03 3.71
CA ALA A 200 -15.09 12.52 2.37
C ALA A 200 -15.50 11.04 2.36
N MET A 201 -15.38 10.33 3.49
CA MET A 201 -15.75 8.92 3.61
C MET A 201 -17.22 8.70 3.29
N LEU A 202 -17.54 7.83 2.33
CA LEU A 202 -18.91 7.51 1.90
C LEU A 202 -19.71 8.74 1.45
N LYS A 203 -19.04 9.75 0.86
CA LYS A 203 -19.69 11.00 0.41
C LYS A 203 -20.60 10.84 -0.80
N ASN A 204 -20.40 9.80 -1.60
CA ASN A 204 -21.24 9.54 -2.77
C ASN A 204 -22.47 8.75 -2.33
N LYS A 205 -23.66 9.23 -2.74
CA LYS A 205 -24.91 8.53 -2.46
C LYS A 205 -24.88 7.12 -3.03
N ARG A 206 -25.39 6.20 -2.21
CA ARG A 206 -25.58 4.79 -2.53
C ARG A 206 -27.05 4.45 -2.31
N ASP A 207 -27.71 3.90 -3.32
CA ASP A 207 -29.15 3.60 -3.24
C ASP A 207 -29.45 2.39 -2.33
N ASP A 208 -28.45 1.51 -2.12
CA ASP A 208 -28.52 0.37 -1.21
C ASP A 208 -28.18 0.72 0.25
N ALA A 209 -27.65 1.91 0.51
CA ALA A 209 -27.21 2.30 1.85
C ALA A 209 -28.38 2.76 2.74
N PRO A 210 -28.46 2.33 4.01
CA PRO A 210 -29.48 2.78 4.98
C PRO A 210 -29.19 4.18 5.54
N PHE A 211 -28.28 4.92 4.92
CA PHE A 211 -27.74 6.18 5.37
C PHE A 211 -27.57 7.10 4.15
N THR A 212 -27.48 8.41 4.39
CA THR A 212 -27.34 9.42 3.32
C THR A 212 -26.17 10.33 3.63
N PRO A 213 -25.28 10.63 2.65
CA PRO A 213 -24.25 11.63 2.85
C PRO A 213 -24.89 12.98 3.24
N GLU A 214 -24.23 13.74 4.10
CA GLU A 214 -24.68 15.09 4.48
C GLU A 214 -24.70 16.04 3.28
N GLU A 215 -23.74 15.87 2.37
CA GLU A 215 -23.71 16.52 1.07
C GLU A 215 -23.21 15.54 0.00
N ASP A 216 -24.09 15.14 -0.93
CA ASP A 216 -23.75 14.18 -1.98
C ASP A 216 -22.53 14.63 -2.81
N GLY A 217 -21.54 13.73 -2.94
CA GLY A 217 -20.27 13.96 -3.62
C GLY A 217 -19.27 14.82 -2.84
N LYS A 218 -19.60 15.31 -1.64
CA LYS A 218 -18.76 16.24 -0.87
C LYS A 218 -18.49 15.81 0.56
N ARG A 219 -19.52 15.38 1.30
CA ARG A 219 -19.44 15.10 2.73
C ARG A 219 -20.24 13.85 3.10
N GLY A 220 -19.58 12.93 3.82
CA GLY A 220 -20.12 11.65 4.25
C GLY A 220 -21.25 11.71 5.29
N PRO A 221 -21.75 10.55 5.73
CA PRO A 221 -22.85 10.42 6.69
C PRO A 221 -22.39 10.56 8.16
N ILE A 222 -21.69 11.65 8.50
CA ILE A 222 -20.97 11.78 9.78
C ILE A 222 -21.94 11.83 10.97
N GLN A 223 -23.00 12.64 10.91
CA GLN A 223 -24.00 12.72 11.97
C GLN A 223 -24.70 11.38 12.22
N GLN A 224 -24.86 10.55 11.18
CA GLN A 224 -25.43 9.21 11.35
C GLN A 224 -24.46 8.28 12.10
N ILE A 225 -23.15 8.36 11.86
CA ILE A 225 -22.17 7.61 12.66
C ILE A 225 -22.15 8.12 14.11
N LEU A 226 -22.21 9.44 14.31
CA LEU A 226 -22.22 10.05 15.64
C LEU A 226 -23.48 9.68 16.44
N SER A 227 -24.66 9.64 15.82
CA SER A 227 -25.90 9.24 16.51
C SER A 227 -25.89 7.76 16.94
N LEU A 228 -25.16 6.89 16.23
CA LEU A 228 -24.94 5.51 16.67
C LEU A 228 -24.09 5.44 17.94
N LYS A 229 -23.16 6.37 18.15
CA LYS A 229 -22.34 6.46 19.38
C LYS A 229 -23.16 6.88 20.60
N GLU A 230 -24.23 7.64 20.42
CA GLU A 230 -25.11 8.09 21.52
C GLU A 230 -25.77 6.91 22.26
N LYS A 231 -25.79 5.71 21.65
CA LYS A 231 -26.21 4.46 22.31
C LYS A 231 -25.24 3.98 23.40
N GLY A 232 -24.05 4.58 23.52
CA GLY A 232 -23.08 4.25 24.57
C GLY A 232 -22.26 2.98 24.29
N HIS A 233 -22.20 2.54 23.04
CA HIS A 233 -21.45 1.36 22.60
C HIS A 233 -20.44 1.73 21.52
N LEU A 234 -19.42 0.87 21.33
CA LEU A 234 -18.48 1.02 20.22
C LEU A 234 -19.22 0.83 18.89
N VAL A 235 -18.97 1.72 17.93
CA VAL A 235 -19.55 1.59 16.59
C VAL A 235 -18.66 0.68 15.75
N ALA A 236 -19.21 -0.42 15.23
CA ALA A 236 -18.49 -1.33 14.33
C ALA A 236 -18.84 -1.04 12.88
N TYR A 237 -17.84 -0.98 12.01
CA TYR A 237 -18.06 -0.93 10.55
C TYR A 237 -18.42 -2.34 10.06
N VAL A 238 -19.55 -2.50 9.37
CA VAL A 238 -20.04 -3.82 8.94
C VAL A 238 -20.39 -3.79 7.45
N GLY A 239 -19.89 -4.73 6.64
CA GLY A 239 -20.23 -4.82 5.21
C GLY A 239 -20.15 -6.24 4.66
N ASP A 240 -20.75 -6.49 3.49
CA ASP A 240 -20.76 -7.85 2.94
C ASP A 240 -19.39 -8.22 2.33
N VAL A 241 -18.79 -7.29 1.58
CA VAL A 241 -17.39 -7.34 1.12
C VAL A 241 -16.71 -6.02 1.46
N VAL A 242 -15.60 -6.03 2.19
CA VAL A 242 -14.98 -4.80 2.71
C VAL A 242 -13.53 -4.65 2.26
N GLY A 243 -13.19 -3.45 1.79
CA GLY A 243 -11.80 -3.02 1.63
C GLY A 243 -11.13 -3.44 0.32
N THR A 244 -11.90 -3.75 -0.73
CA THR A 244 -11.35 -4.10 -2.04
C THR A 244 -10.68 -2.89 -2.72
N GLY A 245 -9.82 -3.19 -3.70
CA GLY A 245 -9.17 -2.19 -4.54
C GLY A 245 -7.81 -1.70 -4.02
N SER A 246 -7.70 -0.40 -3.79
CA SER A 246 -6.43 0.29 -3.50
C SER A 246 -5.90 0.00 -2.10
N SER A 247 -4.58 -0.01 -1.93
CA SER A 247 -3.91 -0.14 -0.63
C SER A 247 -3.92 1.15 0.24
N ARG A 248 -4.73 2.15 -0.12
CA ARG A 248 -4.68 3.48 0.50
C ARG A 248 -5.04 3.40 2.00
N LYS A 249 -4.05 3.62 2.87
CA LYS A 249 -4.23 3.64 4.33
C LYS A 249 -5.27 4.67 4.79
N SER A 250 -5.49 5.71 4.00
CA SER A 250 -6.52 6.72 4.24
C SER A 250 -7.92 6.14 4.41
N ALA A 251 -8.27 5.02 3.75
CA ALA A 251 -9.55 4.35 3.96
C ALA A 251 -9.70 3.86 5.41
N THR A 252 -8.70 3.14 5.93
CA THR A 252 -8.65 2.73 7.34
C THR A 252 -8.60 3.95 8.27
N ASN A 253 -7.76 4.95 7.98
CA ASN A 253 -7.67 6.16 8.80
C ASN A 253 -9.03 6.86 8.93
N SER A 254 -9.82 6.94 7.86
CA SER A 254 -11.15 7.58 7.89
C SER A 254 -12.18 6.76 8.66
N VAL A 255 -12.17 5.42 8.52
CA VAL A 255 -13.02 4.55 9.34
C VAL A 255 -12.67 4.74 10.82
N LEU A 256 -11.40 4.58 11.18
CA LEU A 256 -10.94 4.68 12.57
C LEU A 256 -11.06 6.09 13.15
N TRP A 257 -11.00 7.14 12.32
CA TRP A 257 -11.29 8.49 12.78
C TRP A 257 -12.70 8.57 13.38
N TRP A 258 -13.67 7.93 12.73
CA TRP A 258 -15.06 7.95 13.18
C TRP A 258 -15.40 6.83 14.15
N THR A 259 -14.73 5.67 14.15
CA THR A 259 -15.14 4.50 14.97
C THR A 259 -14.11 4.08 16.02
N GLY A 260 -12.87 4.53 15.92
CA GLY A 260 -11.78 4.18 16.83
C GLY A 260 -11.57 5.21 17.96
N ASP A 261 -10.45 5.01 18.66
CA ASP A 261 -10.08 5.69 19.90
C ASP A 261 -8.91 6.66 19.68
N ASP A 262 -8.87 7.73 20.47
CA ASP A 262 -7.75 8.67 20.47
C ASP A 262 -6.49 8.01 21.00
N ILE A 263 -5.35 8.27 20.35
CA ILE A 263 -4.04 7.81 20.82
C ILE A 263 -3.47 8.91 21.74
N PRO A 264 -3.18 8.62 23.03
CA PRO A 264 -2.69 9.63 23.95
C PRO A 264 -1.46 10.37 23.41
N TYR A 265 -1.50 11.71 23.49
CA TYR A 265 -0.43 12.62 23.06
C TYR A 265 -0.14 12.66 21.55
N ILE A 266 -0.84 11.86 20.73
CA ILE A 266 -0.65 11.83 19.27
C ILE A 266 -1.82 12.58 18.61
N PRO A 267 -1.58 13.79 18.06
CA PRO A 267 -2.67 14.57 17.49
C PRO A 267 -3.19 13.95 16.20
N ASN A 268 -4.51 13.96 16.04
CA ASN A 268 -5.22 13.71 14.78
C ASN A 268 -4.99 12.32 14.16
N LYS A 269 -4.66 11.33 14.97
CA LYS A 269 -4.62 9.91 14.58
C LYS A 269 -5.40 9.09 15.62
N ARG A 270 -6.09 8.05 15.15
CA ARG A 270 -6.85 7.11 15.98
C ARG A 270 -6.44 5.67 15.69
N ALA A 271 -6.64 4.80 16.68
CA ALA A 271 -6.38 3.36 16.63
C ALA A 271 -7.62 2.60 17.14
N GLY A 272 -7.54 1.27 17.22
CA GLY A 272 -8.64 0.47 17.77
C GLY A 272 -9.80 0.31 16.79
N GLY A 273 -11.01 0.14 17.33
CA GLY A 273 -12.23 -0.09 16.53
C GLY A 273 -12.44 -1.54 16.08
N VAL A 274 -13.63 -1.81 15.55
CA VAL A 274 -14.07 -3.15 15.11
C VAL A 274 -14.57 -3.07 13.66
N CYS A 275 -14.14 -4.01 12.83
CA CYS A 275 -14.58 -4.14 11.44
C CYS A 275 -15.02 -5.57 11.15
N LEU A 276 -16.27 -5.72 10.73
CA LEU A 276 -16.89 -7.01 10.45
C LEU A 276 -17.22 -7.11 8.97
N GLY A 277 -16.84 -8.22 8.35
CA GLY A 277 -17.10 -8.45 6.94
C GLY A 277 -17.53 -9.88 6.65
N GLY A 278 -18.47 -10.08 5.71
CA GLY A 278 -18.64 -11.40 5.10
C GLY A 278 -17.35 -11.86 4.40
N LYS A 279 -16.67 -10.90 3.77
CA LYS A 279 -15.30 -11.02 3.25
C LYS A 279 -14.54 -9.71 3.48
N ILE A 280 -13.28 -9.79 3.89
CA ILE A 280 -12.39 -8.62 4.03
C ILE A 280 -11.17 -8.83 3.12
N ALA A 281 -10.90 -7.87 2.25
CA ALA A 281 -9.74 -7.94 1.36
C ALA A 281 -8.42 -7.96 2.17
N PRO A 282 -7.41 -8.76 1.78
CA PRO A 282 -6.24 -9.03 2.60
C PRO A 282 -5.43 -7.78 2.96
N ILE A 283 -5.23 -6.86 2.01
CA ILE A 283 -4.50 -5.61 2.27
C ILE A 283 -5.22 -4.75 3.31
N PHE A 284 -6.55 -4.68 3.22
CA PHE A 284 -7.35 -3.90 4.16
C PHE A 284 -7.39 -4.55 5.54
N TYR A 285 -7.52 -5.88 5.60
CA TYR A 285 -7.40 -6.67 6.84
C TYR A 285 -6.08 -6.35 7.56
N ASN A 286 -4.96 -6.44 6.83
CA ASN A 286 -3.63 -6.13 7.36
C ASN A 286 -3.52 -4.66 7.82
N THR A 287 -4.09 -3.73 7.06
CA THR A 287 -4.05 -2.31 7.43
C THR A 287 -4.85 -2.03 8.71
N MET A 288 -5.95 -2.77 8.94
CA MET A 288 -6.77 -2.66 10.14
C MET A 288 -6.05 -3.22 11.37
N GLU A 289 -5.48 -4.43 11.29
CA GLU A 289 -4.74 -5.02 12.41
C GLU A 289 -3.43 -4.28 12.73
N ASP A 290 -2.74 -3.75 11.71
CA ASP A 290 -1.55 -2.90 11.91
C ASP A 290 -1.90 -1.60 12.66
N ALA A 291 -3.15 -1.12 12.53
CA ALA A 291 -3.66 0.07 13.21
C ALA A 291 -4.33 -0.23 14.57
N GLY A 292 -4.27 -1.48 15.05
CA GLY A 292 -4.82 -1.90 16.34
C GLY A 292 -6.32 -2.17 16.33
N ALA A 293 -6.96 -2.21 15.15
CA ALA A 293 -8.36 -2.59 15.03
C ALA A 293 -8.55 -4.11 15.12
N LEU A 294 -9.79 -4.54 15.37
CA LEU A 294 -10.20 -5.94 15.36
C LEU A 294 -11.01 -6.25 14.07
N PRO A 295 -10.35 -6.65 12.96
CA PRO A 295 -11.03 -7.13 11.76
C PRO A 295 -11.45 -8.61 11.93
N ILE A 296 -12.71 -8.93 11.65
CA ILE A 296 -13.24 -10.30 11.72
C ILE A 296 -14.07 -10.62 10.48
N GLU A 297 -13.79 -11.77 9.87
CA GLU A 297 -14.63 -12.34 8.81
C GLU A 297 -15.72 -13.24 9.44
N LEU A 298 -17.00 -12.92 9.23
CA LEU A 298 -18.15 -13.67 9.72
C LEU A 298 -19.40 -13.40 8.89
N ASP A 299 -20.44 -14.23 9.01
CA ASP A 299 -21.72 -13.93 8.36
C ASP A 299 -22.36 -12.66 8.96
N VAL A 300 -22.58 -11.66 8.11
CA VAL A 300 -23.16 -10.36 8.46
C VAL A 300 -24.59 -10.19 7.94
N SER A 301 -25.21 -11.24 7.41
CA SER A 301 -26.55 -11.20 6.79
C SER A 301 -27.68 -10.88 7.77
N LYS A 302 -27.47 -11.15 9.07
CA LYS A 302 -28.42 -10.87 10.16
C LYS A 302 -28.08 -9.60 10.96
N MET A 303 -27.15 -8.78 10.46
CA MET A 303 -26.74 -7.52 11.07
C MET A 303 -27.24 -6.34 10.24
N GLU A 304 -28.16 -5.58 10.82
CA GLU A 304 -28.76 -4.39 10.21
C GLU A 304 -28.19 -3.11 10.82
N HIS A 305 -28.30 -2.00 10.07
CA HIS A 305 -27.85 -0.69 10.54
C HIS A 305 -28.54 -0.29 11.84
N GLY A 306 -27.74 0.07 12.85
CA GLY A 306 -28.21 0.46 14.17
C GLY A 306 -28.49 -0.70 15.13
N ASP A 307 -28.33 -1.95 14.72
CA ASP A 307 -28.41 -3.09 15.63
C ASP A 307 -27.39 -2.98 16.77
N VAL A 308 -27.76 -3.50 17.93
CA VAL A 308 -26.85 -3.73 19.06
C VAL A 308 -26.53 -5.21 19.11
N VAL A 309 -25.24 -5.54 18.99
CA VAL A 309 -24.73 -6.92 18.91
C VAL A 309 -23.72 -7.14 20.04
N GLU A 310 -23.82 -8.27 20.72
CA GLU A 310 -22.79 -8.77 21.61
C GLU A 310 -21.79 -9.59 20.78
N LEU A 311 -20.55 -9.16 20.70
CA LEU A 311 -19.46 -9.91 20.07
C LEU A 311 -18.61 -10.57 21.15
N ARG A 312 -18.39 -11.87 21.03
CA ARG A 312 -17.54 -12.68 21.92
C ARG A 312 -16.34 -13.22 21.12
N PRO A 313 -15.22 -12.49 21.07
CA PRO A 313 -14.11 -12.80 20.16
C PRO A 313 -13.48 -14.16 20.40
N TYR A 314 -13.31 -14.54 21.67
CA TYR A 314 -12.68 -15.81 22.06
C TYR A 314 -13.63 -17.01 21.90
N ASP A 315 -14.94 -16.79 22.05
CA ASP A 315 -15.95 -17.83 21.80
C ASP A 315 -16.27 -18.00 20.30
N GLY A 316 -15.82 -17.06 19.46
CA GLY A 316 -16.12 -17.06 18.03
C GLY A 316 -17.59 -16.78 17.72
N LYS A 317 -18.27 -15.90 18.48
CA LYS A 317 -19.73 -15.72 18.38
C LYS A 317 -20.16 -14.26 18.32
N ALA A 318 -21.20 -14.00 17.52
CA ALA A 318 -21.96 -12.75 17.55
C ALA A 318 -23.42 -13.05 17.91
N LEU A 319 -23.96 -12.30 18.88
CA LEU A 319 -25.30 -12.49 19.40
C LEU A 319 -26.13 -11.22 19.27
N LYS A 320 -27.40 -11.37 18.92
CA LYS A 320 -28.41 -10.29 18.91
C LYS A 320 -29.56 -10.72 19.81
N ASN A 321 -29.88 -9.91 20.83
CA ASN A 321 -30.91 -10.22 21.82
C ASN A 321 -30.72 -11.58 22.52
N GLY A 322 -29.47 -12.00 22.74
CA GLY A 322 -29.13 -13.29 23.34
C GLY A 322 -29.15 -14.50 22.40
N GLU A 323 -29.56 -14.33 21.14
CA GLU A 323 -29.52 -15.39 20.12
C GLU A 323 -28.24 -15.29 19.30
N VAL A 324 -27.58 -16.43 19.05
CA VAL A 324 -26.40 -16.51 18.17
C VAL A 324 -26.85 -16.25 16.73
N ILE A 325 -26.35 -15.16 16.14
CA ILE A 325 -26.65 -14.79 14.76
C ILE A 325 -25.54 -15.19 13.78
N ALA A 326 -24.31 -15.32 14.27
CA ALA A 326 -23.17 -15.78 13.50
C ALA A 326 -22.10 -16.44 14.40
N GLU A 327 -21.39 -17.41 13.84
CA GLU A 327 -20.19 -18.01 14.42
C GLU A 327 -19.00 -17.74 13.50
N PHE A 328 -17.79 -17.64 14.05
CA PHE A 328 -16.57 -17.34 13.31
C PHE A 328 -15.33 -17.91 13.99
N GLU A 329 -14.24 -17.96 13.24
CA GLU A 329 -12.89 -18.23 13.72
C GLU A 329 -12.00 -17.04 13.35
N VAL A 330 -11.16 -16.60 14.28
CA VAL A 330 -10.14 -15.59 13.97
C VAL A 330 -9.03 -16.23 13.15
N LYS A 331 -8.45 -15.51 12.18
CA LYS A 331 -7.36 -16.05 11.33
C LYS A 331 -6.15 -16.52 12.13
N SER A 332 -5.88 -15.85 13.25
CA SER A 332 -4.82 -16.17 14.18
C SER A 332 -5.18 -15.60 15.56
N GLU A 333 -4.95 -16.36 16.63
CA GLU A 333 -5.13 -15.85 18.00
C GLU A 333 -4.12 -14.75 18.33
N VAL A 334 -3.03 -14.63 17.56
CA VAL A 334 -2.05 -13.53 17.70
C VAL A 334 -2.74 -12.17 17.53
N LEU A 335 -3.84 -12.09 16.78
CA LEU A 335 -4.66 -10.88 16.63
C LEU A 335 -5.07 -10.26 17.98
N PHE A 336 -5.28 -11.07 19.02
CA PHE A 336 -5.61 -10.56 20.35
C PHE A 336 -4.43 -9.82 21.01
N ASP A 337 -3.21 -10.31 20.80
CA ASP A 337 -2.00 -9.62 21.24
C ASP A 337 -1.76 -8.36 20.42
N GLU A 338 -2.07 -8.38 19.12
CA GLU A 338 -1.93 -7.23 18.24
C GLU A 338 -2.84 -6.08 18.69
N VAL A 339 -4.12 -6.37 18.92
CA VAL A 339 -5.08 -5.38 19.41
C VAL A 339 -4.66 -4.86 20.78
N ARG A 340 -4.25 -5.74 21.72
CA ARG A 340 -3.75 -5.33 23.04
C ARG A 340 -2.53 -4.41 22.93
N ALA A 341 -1.60 -4.70 22.03
CA ALA A 341 -0.41 -3.89 21.82
C ALA A 341 -0.73 -2.51 21.19
N GLY A 342 -1.94 -2.31 20.66
CA GLY A 342 -2.33 -1.13 19.87
C GLY A 342 -1.96 -1.23 18.39
N GLY A 343 -1.75 -2.45 17.90
CA GLY A 343 -1.44 -2.78 16.51
C GLY A 343 -0.39 -3.88 16.39
N ARG A 344 -0.40 -4.59 15.25
CA ARG A 344 0.60 -5.61 14.94
C ARG A 344 2.03 -5.05 14.87
N ILE A 345 2.22 -3.86 14.30
CA ILE A 345 3.54 -3.22 14.23
C ILE A 345 4.12 -2.94 15.63
N PRO A 346 3.40 -2.26 16.56
CA PRO A 346 3.83 -2.14 17.96
C PRO A 346 4.12 -3.49 18.64
N LEU A 347 3.32 -4.53 18.38
CA LEU A 347 3.53 -5.86 18.94
C LEU A 347 4.89 -6.44 18.51
N ILE A 348 5.22 -6.39 17.22
CA ILE A 348 6.47 -6.96 16.69
C ILE A 348 7.67 -6.22 17.26
N VAL A 349 7.65 -4.88 17.26
CA VAL A 349 8.73 -4.06 17.83
C VAL A 349 8.91 -4.36 19.32
N GLY A 350 7.81 -4.36 20.09
CA GLY A 350 7.86 -4.59 21.52
C GLY A 350 8.27 -6.03 21.89
N ARG A 351 7.81 -7.04 21.14
CA ARG A 351 8.21 -8.45 21.31
C ARG A 351 9.71 -8.61 21.06
N GLY A 352 10.23 -7.98 20.00
CA GLY A 352 11.66 -7.96 19.71
C GLY A 352 12.48 -7.29 20.82
N LEU A 353 12.01 -6.16 21.35
CA LEU A 353 12.63 -5.47 22.47
C LEU A 353 12.66 -6.35 23.73
N THR A 354 11.54 -6.99 24.07
CA THR A 354 11.48 -7.97 25.17
C THR A 354 12.45 -9.12 24.95
N GLY A 355 12.52 -9.69 23.74
CA GLY A 355 13.47 -10.75 23.41
C GLY A 355 14.93 -10.35 23.67
N LYS A 356 15.35 -9.19 23.15
CA LYS A 356 16.70 -8.64 23.38
C LYS A 356 16.99 -8.40 24.86
N ALA A 357 16.02 -7.84 25.61
CA ALA A 357 16.18 -7.59 27.04
C ALA A 357 16.35 -8.90 27.84
N ARG A 358 15.58 -9.94 27.51
CA ARG A 358 15.70 -11.25 28.15
C ARG A 358 17.03 -11.91 27.86
N GLU A 359 17.50 -11.87 26.62
CA GLU A 359 18.83 -12.37 26.25
C GLU A 359 19.93 -11.61 27.02
N ALA A 360 19.85 -10.29 27.07
CA ALA A 360 20.80 -9.45 27.82
C ALA A 360 20.85 -9.77 29.32
N LEU A 361 19.74 -10.23 29.90
CA LEU A 361 19.63 -10.65 31.31
C LEU A 361 19.90 -12.15 31.51
N GLY A 362 20.21 -12.91 30.47
CA GLY A 362 20.41 -14.37 30.55
C GLY A 362 19.14 -15.16 30.88
N LEU A 363 17.97 -14.60 30.58
CA LEU A 363 16.67 -15.24 30.79
C LEU A 363 16.27 -16.07 29.57
N ALA A 364 15.52 -17.15 29.82
CA ALA A 364 14.93 -17.95 28.74
C ALA A 364 13.94 -17.11 27.90
N PRO A 365 13.72 -17.43 26.61
CA PRO A 365 12.67 -16.80 25.81
C PRO A 365 11.31 -16.78 26.52
N THR A 366 10.58 -15.68 26.39
CA THR A 366 9.27 -15.54 27.06
C THR A 366 8.20 -16.41 26.40
N THR A 367 7.27 -16.93 27.20
CA THR A 367 6.05 -17.63 26.74
C THR A 367 4.80 -16.77 26.85
N LEU A 368 4.96 -15.47 27.17
CA LEU A 368 3.85 -14.54 27.39
C LEU A 368 3.02 -14.27 26.14
N PHE A 369 3.69 -14.12 24.99
CA PHE A 369 3.02 -13.77 23.74
C PHE A 369 2.45 -15.01 23.07
N ARG A 370 1.25 -14.88 22.52
CA ARG A 370 0.66 -15.86 21.61
C ARG A 370 1.57 -16.03 20.42
N LEU A 371 1.76 -17.29 20.05
CA LEU A 371 2.56 -17.67 18.90
C LEU A 371 1.63 -18.13 17.76
N PRO A 372 1.99 -17.80 16.51
CA PRO A 372 1.34 -18.35 15.34
C PRO A 372 1.36 -19.89 15.38
N VAL A 373 0.25 -20.52 14.99
CA VAL A 373 0.19 -21.98 14.90
C VAL A 373 1.11 -22.44 13.77
N GLN A 374 2.05 -23.33 14.08
CA GLN A 374 2.88 -23.95 13.04
C GLN A 374 2.04 -25.01 12.32
N PRO A 375 1.88 -24.90 10.98
CA PRO A 375 1.15 -25.89 10.22
C PRO A 375 1.87 -27.24 10.28
N ALA A 376 1.10 -28.33 10.19
CA ALA A 376 1.66 -29.67 10.13
C ALA A 376 2.52 -29.87 8.87
N ASP A 377 3.60 -30.63 9.01
CA ASP A 377 4.40 -31.05 7.85
C ASP A 377 3.62 -32.09 7.03
N THR A 378 3.29 -31.75 5.78
CA THR A 378 2.58 -32.65 4.86
C THR A 378 3.51 -33.64 4.16
N GLY A 379 4.83 -33.49 4.33
CA GLY A 379 5.85 -34.29 3.63
C GLY A 379 5.96 -33.97 2.13
N LYS A 380 5.22 -32.97 1.63
CA LYS A 380 5.25 -32.49 0.26
C LYS A 380 6.28 -31.38 0.07
N GLY A 381 6.75 -31.24 -1.17
CA GLY A 381 7.60 -30.14 -1.60
C GLY A 381 6.90 -28.77 -1.58
N PHE A 382 7.65 -27.75 -2.01
CA PHE A 382 7.26 -26.35 -1.93
C PHE A 382 6.99 -25.74 -3.31
N SER A 383 6.00 -24.85 -3.37
CA SER A 383 5.75 -24.03 -4.55
C SER A 383 6.84 -22.96 -4.74
N LEU A 384 6.84 -22.27 -5.88
CA LEU A 384 7.83 -21.25 -6.19
C LEU A 384 7.75 -20.09 -5.19
N ALA A 385 6.54 -19.59 -4.92
CA ALA A 385 6.31 -18.55 -3.92
C ALA A 385 6.79 -18.96 -2.53
N GLN A 386 6.52 -20.20 -2.11
CA GLN A 386 6.95 -20.72 -0.81
C GLN A 386 8.48 -20.76 -0.68
N LYS A 387 9.19 -21.14 -1.74
CA LYS A 387 10.66 -21.13 -1.78
C LYS A 387 11.24 -19.72 -1.79
N MET A 388 10.64 -18.78 -2.53
CA MET A 388 11.06 -17.37 -2.52
C MET A 388 10.96 -16.76 -1.12
N VAL A 389 9.83 -16.96 -0.43
CA VAL A 389 9.65 -16.49 0.96
C VAL A 389 10.59 -17.22 1.92
N GLY A 390 10.73 -18.54 1.80
CA GLY A 390 11.67 -19.33 2.61
C GLY A 390 13.11 -18.83 2.50
N ARG A 391 13.59 -18.57 1.27
CA ARG A 391 14.91 -17.99 1.01
C ARG A 391 15.05 -16.61 1.67
N ALA A 392 14.04 -15.75 1.59
CA ALA A 392 14.07 -14.43 2.20
C ALA A 392 14.06 -14.45 3.74
N CYS A 393 13.61 -15.56 4.35
CA CYS A 393 13.69 -15.81 5.79
C CYS A 393 14.97 -16.56 6.21
N GLY A 394 15.88 -16.85 5.27
CA GLY A 394 17.15 -17.53 5.57
C GLY A 394 17.04 -19.05 5.74
N LEU A 395 15.96 -19.68 5.26
CA LEU A 395 15.88 -21.14 5.22
C LEU A 395 16.93 -21.71 4.24
N PRO A 396 17.40 -22.95 4.46
CA PRO A 396 18.29 -23.63 3.52
C PRO A 396 17.69 -23.70 2.10
N GLU A 397 18.55 -23.68 1.08
CA GLU A 397 18.11 -23.78 -0.31
C GLU A 397 17.28 -25.05 -0.56
N GLY A 398 16.18 -24.90 -1.31
CA GLY A 398 15.19 -25.95 -1.54
C GLY A 398 14.07 -26.03 -0.49
N GLN A 399 14.22 -25.38 0.68
CA GLN A 399 13.14 -25.27 1.67
C GLN A 399 12.25 -24.05 1.38
N GLY A 400 11.02 -24.08 1.90
CA GLY A 400 10.05 -23.00 1.75
C GLY A 400 9.21 -22.75 2.99
N MET A 401 8.41 -21.69 2.98
CA MET A 401 7.43 -21.41 4.03
C MET A 401 6.09 -22.07 3.71
N ARG A 402 5.56 -22.88 4.63
CA ARG A 402 4.24 -23.52 4.45
C ARG A 402 3.12 -22.50 4.69
N PRO A 403 1.95 -22.65 4.03
CA PRO A 403 0.80 -21.79 4.30
C PRO A 403 0.37 -21.84 5.77
N GLY A 404 0.01 -20.68 6.34
CA GLY A 404 -0.32 -20.50 7.76
C GLY A 404 0.90 -20.25 8.65
N THR A 405 2.13 -20.46 8.16
CA THR A 405 3.34 -20.10 8.90
C THR A 405 3.53 -18.58 8.93
N TYR A 406 3.59 -17.99 10.11
CA TYR A 406 4.12 -16.64 10.28
C TYR A 406 5.61 -16.59 9.99
N CYS A 407 6.03 -15.60 9.23
CA CYS A 407 7.41 -15.36 8.89
C CYS A 407 7.69 -13.86 8.70
N GLU A 408 8.97 -13.50 8.70
CA GLU A 408 9.44 -12.13 8.53
C GLU A 408 10.45 -12.07 7.36
N PRO A 409 10.00 -12.22 6.10
CA PRO A 409 10.90 -12.17 4.95
C PRO A 409 11.68 -10.86 4.87
N LYS A 410 12.95 -10.95 4.48
CA LYS A 410 13.77 -9.79 4.13
C LYS A 410 13.19 -9.05 2.93
N MET A 411 13.05 -7.73 3.07
CA MET A 411 12.58 -6.82 2.04
C MET A 411 13.74 -6.35 1.17
N THR A 412 13.82 -6.89 -0.05
CA THR A 412 14.88 -6.54 -1.01
C THR A 412 14.56 -5.28 -1.80
N SER A 413 13.28 -5.06 -2.13
CA SER A 413 12.82 -3.89 -2.87
C SER A 413 11.49 -3.38 -2.30
N VAL A 414 11.40 -2.08 -2.05
CA VAL A 414 10.21 -1.42 -1.52
C VAL A 414 9.80 -0.25 -2.42
N GLY A 415 8.57 -0.28 -2.94
CA GLY A 415 8.01 0.77 -3.79
C GLY A 415 7.15 1.80 -3.04
N SER A 416 7.25 3.07 -3.40
CA SER A 416 6.39 4.16 -2.92
C SER A 416 5.99 5.09 -4.06
N GLN A 417 4.75 5.60 -4.02
CA GLN A 417 4.19 6.53 -5.02
C GLN A 417 3.62 7.77 -4.34
N ASP A 418 3.27 8.79 -5.10
CA ASP A 418 3.04 10.16 -4.65
C ASP A 418 1.68 10.45 -3.99
N THR A 419 0.73 9.52 -4.03
CA THR A 419 -0.58 9.64 -3.34
C THR A 419 -0.68 8.83 -2.05
N THR A 420 0.21 7.85 -1.85
CA THR A 420 0.41 7.14 -0.58
C THR A 420 1.68 7.59 0.14
N GLY A 421 2.67 8.09 -0.61
CA GLY A 421 3.97 8.55 -0.11
C GLY A 421 3.89 9.58 1.01
N PRO A 422 3.01 10.61 0.95
CA PRO A 422 2.81 11.51 2.07
C PRO A 422 2.36 10.81 3.37
N MET A 423 1.48 9.80 3.28
CA MET A 423 1.11 9.00 4.46
C MET A 423 2.27 8.10 4.90
N THR A 424 2.97 7.46 3.96
CA THR A 424 4.15 6.62 4.28
C THR A 424 5.24 7.43 4.97
N ARG A 425 5.47 8.69 4.55
CA ARG A 425 6.36 9.64 5.23
C ARG A 425 5.94 9.85 6.68
N ASP A 426 4.65 10.07 6.92
CA ASP A 426 4.14 10.35 8.26
C ASP A 426 4.22 9.11 9.16
N GLU A 427 3.95 7.91 8.63
CA GLU A 427 4.17 6.65 9.35
C GLU A 427 5.67 6.38 9.62
N LEU A 428 6.57 6.74 8.70
CA LEU A 428 8.03 6.67 8.92
C LEU A 428 8.50 7.63 10.02
N LYS A 429 7.88 8.81 10.13
CA LYS A 429 8.16 9.76 11.21
C LYS A 429 7.72 9.19 12.56
N ASP A 430 6.53 8.60 12.63
CA ASP A 430 6.01 7.99 13.85
C ASP A 430 6.84 6.77 14.29
N LEU A 431 7.36 5.99 13.34
CA LEU A 431 8.30 4.89 13.58
C LEU A 431 9.73 5.34 13.92
N ALA A 432 9.97 6.65 14.06
CA ALA A 432 11.28 7.24 14.32
C ALA A 432 12.37 6.83 13.31
N CYS A 433 11.99 6.59 12.05
CA CYS A 433 12.90 6.13 11.01
C CYS A 433 13.79 7.28 10.49
N LEU A 434 15.10 7.16 10.75
CA LEU A 434 16.13 8.09 10.24
C LEU A 434 16.93 7.53 9.06
N GLY A 435 16.79 6.25 8.74
CA GLY A 435 17.42 5.60 7.59
C GLY A 435 16.72 4.28 7.26
N PHE A 436 16.76 3.87 6.01
CA PHE A 436 16.16 2.60 5.57
C PHE A 436 17.11 1.43 5.76
N SER A 437 16.58 0.31 6.26
CA SER A 437 17.30 -0.97 6.34
C SER A 437 16.93 -1.90 5.19
N ALA A 438 15.79 -1.67 4.52
CA ALA A 438 15.49 -2.35 3.26
C ALA A 438 16.56 -2.03 2.21
N ASP A 439 16.92 -3.02 1.39
CA ASP A 439 18.07 -2.88 0.51
C ASP A 439 17.86 -1.84 -0.61
N LEU A 440 16.63 -1.63 -1.04
CA LEU A 440 16.24 -0.58 -1.97
C LEU A 440 14.84 -0.06 -1.63
N VAL A 441 14.71 1.25 -1.49
CA VAL A 441 13.43 1.95 -1.38
C VAL A 441 13.34 2.95 -2.53
N MET A 442 12.26 2.93 -3.30
CA MET A 442 12.07 3.81 -4.46
C MET A 442 10.78 4.63 -4.33
N GLN A 443 10.86 5.95 -4.55
CA GLN A 443 9.73 6.86 -4.60
C GLN A 443 9.49 7.36 -6.03
N SER A 444 8.24 7.37 -6.48
CA SER A 444 7.81 7.91 -7.78
C SER A 444 6.87 9.12 -7.66
N PHE A 445 6.66 9.84 -8.77
CA PHE A 445 5.72 10.96 -8.87
C PHE A 445 4.85 10.82 -10.13
N CYS A 446 3.99 9.80 -10.12
CA CYS A 446 3.27 9.34 -11.30
C CYS A 446 1.77 9.62 -11.27
N HIS A 447 1.18 9.79 -10.10
CA HIS A 447 -0.27 9.97 -9.95
C HIS A 447 -0.68 11.44 -9.92
N THR A 448 0.25 12.35 -9.59
CA THR A 448 -0.04 13.78 -9.35
C THR A 448 0.73 14.72 -10.30
N ALA A 449 1.60 14.21 -11.17
CA ALA A 449 2.47 15.03 -11.99
C ALA A 449 1.76 15.79 -13.13
N ALA A 450 0.65 15.27 -13.66
CA ALA A 450 0.02 15.82 -14.86
C ALA A 450 -0.68 17.17 -14.62
N TYR A 451 -1.43 17.27 -13.52
CA TYR A 451 -2.21 18.48 -13.17
C TYR A 451 -2.06 18.81 -11.66
N PRO A 452 -0.84 19.14 -11.20
CA PRO A 452 -0.56 19.25 -9.77
C PRO A 452 -1.34 20.40 -9.12
N LYS A 453 -2.01 20.11 -8.00
CA LYS A 453 -2.55 21.14 -7.10
C LYS A 453 -1.39 21.75 -6.27
N PRO A 454 -1.56 22.92 -5.63
CA PRO A 454 -0.49 23.52 -4.82
C PRO A 454 0.10 22.59 -3.74
N VAL A 455 -0.71 21.71 -3.15
CA VAL A 455 -0.26 20.70 -2.19
C VAL A 455 0.54 19.56 -2.82
N ASP A 456 0.25 19.21 -4.09
CA ASP A 456 1.04 18.24 -4.85
C ASP A 456 2.42 18.82 -5.16
N VAL A 457 2.48 20.11 -5.57
CA VAL A 457 3.74 20.83 -5.77
C VAL A 457 4.59 20.84 -4.50
N LYS A 458 3.99 21.11 -3.34
CA LYS A 458 4.70 20.99 -2.04
C LYS A 458 5.24 19.57 -1.81
N THR A 459 4.48 18.55 -2.17
CA THR A 459 4.91 17.15 -2.09
C THR A 459 6.10 16.88 -3.02
N HIS A 460 6.06 17.37 -4.25
CA HIS A 460 7.14 17.25 -5.24
C HIS A 460 8.45 17.90 -4.77
N HIS A 461 8.37 18.94 -3.95
CA HIS A 461 9.56 19.61 -3.40
C HIS A 461 10.09 19.01 -2.10
N THR A 462 9.25 18.32 -1.31
CA THR A 462 9.63 17.89 0.06
C THR A 462 9.82 16.39 0.19
N LEU A 463 9.09 15.58 -0.57
CA LEU A 463 9.16 14.12 -0.48
C LEU A 463 10.48 13.53 -1.05
N PRO A 464 11.10 14.06 -2.13
CA PRO A 464 12.37 13.53 -2.63
C PRO A 464 13.49 13.58 -1.59
N GLU A 465 13.66 14.73 -0.93
CA GLU A 465 14.68 14.90 0.11
C GLU A 465 14.41 14.00 1.32
N PHE A 466 13.15 13.87 1.74
CA PHE A 466 12.79 12.98 2.85
C PHE A 466 13.19 11.52 2.59
N ILE A 467 13.00 11.05 1.35
CA ILE A 467 13.34 9.68 0.93
C ILE A 467 14.85 9.51 0.76
N SER A 468 15.52 10.44 0.08
CA SER A 468 16.95 10.33 -0.23
C SER A 468 17.85 10.50 0.99
N THR A 469 17.48 11.35 1.95
CA THR A 469 18.20 11.47 3.23
C THR A 469 18.16 10.20 4.08
N ARG A 470 17.30 9.24 3.73
CA ARG A 470 17.18 7.91 4.35
C ARG A 470 17.81 6.78 3.52
N GLY A 471 18.49 7.11 2.42
CA GLY A 471 19.08 6.12 1.51
C GLY A 471 18.10 5.53 0.49
N GLY A 472 17.00 6.24 0.19
CA GLY A 472 16.05 5.87 -0.86
C GLY A 472 16.31 6.58 -2.18
N ILE A 473 15.87 5.97 -3.27
CA ILE A 473 15.94 6.53 -4.62
C ILE A 473 14.66 7.33 -4.89
N SER A 474 14.79 8.57 -5.34
CA SER A 474 13.64 9.39 -5.75
C SER A 474 13.65 9.61 -7.26
N LEU A 475 12.55 9.24 -7.91
CA LEU A 475 12.25 9.67 -9.28
C LEU A 475 11.76 11.13 -9.28
N ARG A 476 11.48 11.66 -10.46
CA ARG A 476 11.06 13.05 -10.70
C ARG A 476 9.63 13.09 -11.29
N PRO A 477 8.84 14.15 -11.03
CA PRO A 477 7.59 14.37 -11.75
C PRO A 477 7.82 14.36 -13.27
N GLY A 478 7.03 13.54 -13.99
CA GLY A 478 7.17 13.34 -15.44
C GLY A 478 8.08 12.18 -15.87
N ASP A 479 8.76 11.50 -14.94
CA ASP A 479 9.49 10.27 -15.27
C ASP A 479 8.56 9.11 -15.66
N GLY A 480 7.37 9.08 -15.05
CA GLY A 480 6.32 8.12 -15.36
C GLY A 480 6.01 7.13 -14.23
N VAL A 481 5.24 6.10 -14.57
CA VAL A 481 4.56 5.15 -13.69
C VAL A 481 5.54 4.36 -12.81
N ILE A 482 5.24 4.29 -11.51
CA ILE A 482 6.05 3.59 -10.49
C ILE A 482 6.58 2.23 -10.95
N HIS A 483 5.70 1.33 -11.41
CA HIS A 483 6.05 -0.07 -11.64
C HIS A 483 6.93 -0.26 -12.88
N SER A 484 6.80 0.60 -13.89
CA SER A 484 7.66 0.60 -15.08
C SER A 484 9.12 0.95 -14.76
N TRP A 485 9.35 1.65 -13.64
CA TRP A 485 10.68 1.94 -13.09
C TRP A 485 11.10 0.93 -12.02
N LEU A 486 10.24 0.65 -11.04
CA LEU A 486 10.54 -0.26 -9.93
C LEU A 486 10.88 -1.67 -10.44
N ASN A 487 10.16 -2.16 -11.45
CA ASN A 487 10.41 -3.48 -12.03
C ASN A 487 11.81 -3.56 -12.64
N ARG A 488 12.37 -2.45 -13.13
CA ARG A 488 13.74 -2.35 -13.64
C ARG A 488 14.81 -2.28 -12.55
N MET A 489 14.42 -2.34 -11.27
CA MET A 489 15.32 -2.32 -10.12
C MET A 489 15.26 -3.62 -9.28
N LEU A 490 14.52 -4.63 -9.74
CA LEU A 490 14.31 -5.87 -9.01
C LEU A 490 15.48 -6.84 -9.15
N LEU A 491 15.59 -7.77 -8.19
CA LEU A 491 16.46 -8.94 -8.30
C LEU A 491 15.58 -10.19 -8.37
N PRO A 492 15.88 -11.16 -9.26
CA PRO A 492 15.13 -12.41 -9.37
C PRO A 492 15.08 -13.17 -8.04
N ASP A 493 13.99 -13.92 -7.80
CA ASP A 493 13.75 -14.73 -6.60
C ASP A 493 13.77 -14.00 -5.24
N THR A 494 13.71 -12.67 -5.25
CA THR A 494 13.68 -11.89 -4.00
C THR A 494 12.27 -11.43 -3.63
N VAL A 495 12.08 -11.11 -2.36
CA VAL A 495 10.80 -10.64 -1.81
C VAL A 495 10.81 -9.13 -1.62
N GLY A 496 9.68 -8.48 -1.85
CA GLY A 496 9.49 -7.07 -1.52
C GLY A 496 8.04 -6.67 -1.27
N THR A 497 7.82 -5.37 -1.19
CA THR A 497 6.50 -4.77 -0.95
C THR A 497 6.39 -3.39 -1.61
N GLY A 498 5.23 -2.75 -1.51
CA GLY A 498 5.07 -1.37 -1.91
C GLY A 498 3.76 -0.76 -1.43
N GLY A 499 3.77 0.57 -1.29
CA GLY A 499 2.62 1.41 -0.95
C GLY A 499 1.62 1.57 -2.09
N ASP A 500 1.44 0.53 -2.89
CA ASP A 500 0.58 0.51 -4.06
C ASP A 500 0.11 -0.93 -4.32
N SER A 501 -1.20 -1.11 -4.52
CA SER A 501 -1.81 -2.43 -4.71
C SER A 501 -1.33 -3.17 -5.95
N HIS A 502 -0.74 -2.46 -6.90
CA HIS A 502 -0.21 -2.98 -8.16
C HIS A 502 1.31 -3.20 -8.10
N THR A 503 1.93 -3.11 -6.92
CA THR A 503 3.29 -3.62 -6.71
C THR A 503 3.29 -5.15 -6.79
N ARG A 504 3.36 -5.69 -8.01
CA ARG A 504 3.27 -7.11 -8.35
C ARG A 504 4.47 -7.52 -9.18
N PHE A 505 5.56 -7.86 -8.50
CA PHE A 505 6.84 -8.09 -9.16
C PHE A 505 6.75 -9.17 -10.25
N PRO A 506 7.22 -8.89 -11.49
CA PRO A 506 7.25 -9.88 -12.56
C PRO A 506 8.42 -10.88 -12.40
N VAL A 507 9.41 -10.55 -11.56
CA VAL A 507 10.52 -11.43 -11.16
C VAL A 507 10.68 -11.36 -9.63
N GLY A 508 10.73 -12.50 -8.97
CA GLY A 508 10.55 -12.56 -7.51
C GLY A 508 9.08 -12.49 -7.11
N ILE A 509 8.79 -12.02 -5.90
CA ILE A 509 7.43 -11.88 -5.38
C ILE A 509 7.28 -10.64 -4.51
N SER A 510 6.11 -10.00 -4.56
CA SER A 510 5.78 -8.89 -3.68
C SER A 510 4.41 -9.02 -3.05
N PHE A 511 4.30 -8.51 -1.82
CA PHE A 511 3.04 -8.40 -1.08
C PHE A 511 2.75 -6.92 -0.80
N PRO A 512 1.89 -6.26 -1.60
CA PRO A 512 1.49 -4.88 -1.36
C PRO A 512 0.88 -4.66 0.00
N ALA A 513 1.07 -3.46 0.53
CA ALA A 513 0.54 -3.12 1.84
C ALA A 513 0.15 -1.64 1.96
N GLY A 514 -0.55 -1.32 3.04
CA GLY A 514 -0.82 0.06 3.44
C GLY A 514 0.45 0.77 3.92
N SER A 515 0.40 2.11 3.96
CA SER A 515 1.55 2.96 4.30
C SER A 515 2.26 2.62 5.62
N GLY A 516 1.54 2.09 6.63
CA GLY A 516 2.13 1.71 7.93
C GLY A 516 3.10 0.55 7.80
N LEU A 517 2.65 -0.55 7.18
CA LEU A 517 3.49 -1.73 6.96
C LEU A 517 4.62 -1.45 5.98
N VAL A 518 4.39 -0.62 4.97
CA VAL A 518 5.44 -0.19 4.02
C VAL A 518 6.52 0.64 4.73
N ALA A 519 6.11 1.53 5.64
CA ALA A 519 7.05 2.28 6.48
C ALA A 519 7.88 1.34 7.37
N PHE A 520 7.23 0.36 8.02
CA PHE A 520 7.91 -0.66 8.82
C PHE A 520 8.90 -1.48 7.99
N ALA A 521 8.48 -1.94 6.81
CA ALA A 521 9.29 -2.71 5.88
C ALA A 521 10.52 -1.93 5.41
N ALA A 522 10.36 -0.65 5.05
CA ALA A 522 11.46 0.22 4.65
C ALA A 522 12.44 0.46 5.82
N ALA A 523 11.91 0.74 7.02
CA ALA A 523 12.72 1.08 8.19
C ALA A 523 13.52 -0.12 8.72
N THR A 524 12.90 -1.30 8.80
CA THR A 524 13.50 -2.50 9.45
C THR A 524 14.12 -3.48 8.45
N GLY A 525 13.76 -3.39 7.17
CA GLY A 525 14.25 -4.31 6.14
C GLY A 525 13.58 -5.69 6.16
N VAL A 526 12.53 -5.88 6.97
CA VAL A 526 11.72 -7.10 7.06
C VAL A 526 10.23 -6.75 7.09
N MET A 527 9.36 -7.71 6.79
CA MET A 527 7.91 -7.49 6.81
C MET A 527 7.21 -8.70 7.44
N PRO A 528 6.32 -8.53 8.45
CA PRO A 528 5.49 -9.61 8.93
C PRO A 528 4.58 -10.16 7.83
N LEU A 529 4.51 -11.48 7.74
CA LEU A 529 3.70 -12.19 6.77
C LEU A 529 3.20 -13.51 7.38
N ASP A 530 1.88 -13.65 7.52
CA ASP A 530 1.26 -14.96 7.63
C ASP A 530 1.18 -15.57 6.23
N MET A 531 1.97 -16.61 5.99
CA MET A 531 2.18 -17.15 4.65
C MET A 531 0.85 -17.60 4.04
N PRO A 532 0.38 -16.99 2.94
CA PRO A 532 -0.89 -17.38 2.36
C PRO A 532 -0.82 -18.72 1.63
N GLU A 533 -1.98 -19.38 1.49
CA GLU A 533 -2.15 -20.49 0.55
C GLU A 533 -1.97 -20.01 -0.90
N SER A 534 -1.70 -20.93 -1.83
CA SER A 534 -1.47 -20.62 -3.25
C SER A 534 -2.53 -21.24 -4.16
N VAL A 535 -2.83 -20.56 -5.28
CA VAL A 535 -3.66 -21.03 -6.40
C VAL A 535 -2.80 -21.05 -7.65
N LEU A 536 -2.72 -22.22 -8.29
CA LEU A 536 -1.96 -22.37 -9.53
C LEU A 536 -2.87 -22.12 -10.74
N VAL A 537 -2.44 -21.23 -11.62
CA VAL A 537 -2.99 -21.07 -12.98
C VAL A 537 -1.95 -21.56 -13.97
N ARG A 538 -2.29 -22.54 -14.79
CA ARG A 538 -1.39 -23.10 -15.80
C ARG A 538 -1.98 -22.95 -17.19
N PHE A 539 -1.30 -22.19 -18.04
CA PHE A 539 -1.60 -22.11 -19.46
C PHE A 539 -0.95 -23.28 -20.22
N LYS A 540 -1.61 -23.78 -21.25
CA LYS A 540 -1.05 -24.79 -22.18
C LYS A 540 -1.46 -24.50 -23.62
N GLY A 541 -0.66 -24.96 -24.58
CA GLY A 541 -0.92 -24.77 -26.00
C GLY A 541 -0.29 -23.49 -26.58
N GLN A 542 -0.87 -22.97 -27.66
CA GLN A 542 -0.39 -21.77 -28.37
C GLN A 542 -1.50 -20.72 -28.46
N MET A 543 -1.14 -19.45 -28.31
CA MET A 543 -2.08 -18.34 -28.47
C MET A 543 -2.69 -18.36 -29.88
N GLN A 544 -4.01 -18.16 -29.96
CA GLN A 544 -4.71 -18.10 -31.23
C GLN A 544 -4.49 -16.74 -31.93
N PRO A 545 -4.63 -16.68 -33.27
CA PRO A 545 -4.53 -15.42 -34.00
C PRO A 545 -5.45 -14.34 -33.42
N GLY A 546 -4.92 -13.13 -33.25
CA GLY A 546 -5.67 -12.00 -32.69
C GLY A 546 -5.89 -12.07 -31.17
N VAL A 547 -5.45 -13.11 -30.46
CA VAL A 547 -5.50 -13.13 -28.99
C VAL A 547 -4.22 -12.52 -28.44
N THR A 548 -4.36 -11.60 -27.50
CA THR A 548 -3.28 -10.86 -26.86
C THR A 548 -3.03 -11.38 -25.44
N LEU A 549 -1.91 -10.98 -24.83
CA LEU A 549 -1.64 -11.33 -23.43
C LEU A 549 -2.69 -10.73 -22.47
N ARG A 550 -3.24 -9.56 -22.80
CA ARG A 550 -4.33 -8.95 -22.02
C ARG A 550 -5.61 -9.79 -22.05
N ASP A 551 -5.84 -10.55 -23.11
CA ASP A 551 -6.98 -11.49 -23.16
C ASP A 551 -6.73 -12.70 -22.25
N LEU A 552 -5.49 -13.18 -22.14
CA LEU A 552 -5.10 -14.23 -21.19
C LEU A 552 -5.26 -13.77 -19.73
N VAL A 553 -4.96 -12.49 -19.44
CA VAL A 553 -5.28 -11.88 -18.14
C VAL A 553 -6.77 -11.99 -17.83
N ASN A 554 -7.64 -11.64 -18.78
CA ASN A 554 -9.09 -11.71 -18.60
C ASN A 554 -9.64 -13.15 -18.70
N ALA A 555 -8.88 -14.09 -19.26
CA ALA A 555 -9.23 -15.51 -19.27
C ALA A 555 -9.18 -16.12 -17.86
N ILE A 556 -8.28 -15.67 -16.98
CA ILE A 556 -8.19 -16.17 -15.60
C ILE A 556 -9.53 -16.06 -14.85
N PRO A 557 -10.15 -14.87 -14.72
CA PRO A 557 -11.47 -14.77 -14.10
C PRO A 557 -12.55 -15.50 -14.90
N LEU A 558 -12.49 -15.53 -16.24
CA LEU A 558 -13.49 -16.22 -17.08
C LEU A 558 -13.54 -17.71 -16.76
N TYR A 559 -12.37 -18.38 -16.70
CA TYR A 559 -12.29 -19.81 -16.42
C TYR A 559 -12.55 -20.13 -14.95
N ALA A 560 -12.21 -19.24 -14.01
CA ALA A 560 -12.61 -19.37 -12.62
C ALA A 560 -14.14 -19.30 -12.44
N ILE A 561 -14.83 -18.42 -13.18
CA ILE A 561 -16.30 -18.32 -13.20
C ILE A 561 -16.90 -19.58 -13.81
N LYS A 562 -16.41 -20.03 -14.97
CA LYS A 562 -16.85 -21.29 -15.61
C LYS A 562 -16.72 -22.49 -14.68
N SER A 563 -15.71 -22.50 -13.81
CA SER A 563 -15.44 -23.56 -12.84
C SER A 563 -16.17 -23.38 -11.51
N GLY A 564 -16.96 -22.31 -11.33
CA GLY A 564 -17.68 -22.02 -10.09
C GLY A 564 -16.81 -21.56 -8.91
N LEU A 565 -15.55 -21.24 -9.18
CA LEU A 565 -14.54 -20.80 -8.20
C LEU A 565 -14.54 -19.27 -7.98
N LEU A 566 -15.19 -18.53 -8.89
CA LEU A 566 -15.38 -17.08 -8.81
C LEU A 566 -16.83 -16.74 -9.16
N THR A 567 -17.42 -15.76 -8.45
CA THR A 567 -18.76 -15.22 -8.75
C THR A 567 -18.72 -13.70 -8.86
N VAL A 568 -19.53 -13.15 -9.77
CA VAL A 568 -19.69 -11.69 -9.94
C VAL A 568 -20.55 -11.07 -8.84
N ALA A 569 -21.58 -11.78 -8.36
CA ALA A 569 -22.46 -11.28 -7.30
C ALA A 569 -21.67 -10.92 -6.03
N LYS A 570 -21.98 -9.76 -5.43
CA LYS A 570 -21.28 -9.23 -4.26
C LYS A 570 -21.71 -9.92 -2.95
N ALA A 571 -23.01 -10.10 -2.77
CA ALA A 571 -23.54 -10.86 -1.64
C ALA A 571 -23.13 -12.34 -1.76
N GLY A 572 -22.48 -12.89 -0.72
CA GLY A 572 -22.00 -14.27 -0.72
C GLY A 572 -20.90 -14.56 -1.76
N LYS A 573 -20.13 -13.53 -2.16
CA LYS A 573 -19.10 -13.63 -3.21
C LYS A 573 -18.13 -14.79 -2.97
N LYS A 574 -18.03 -15.70 -3.95
CA LYS A 574 -16.95 -16.70 -4.03
C LYS A 574 -15.80 -16.11 -4.82
N ASN A 575 -14.59 -16.23 -4.29
CA ASN A 575 -13.38 -15.84 -5.00
C ASN A 575 -12.22 -16.69 -4.48
N ILE A 576 -11.83 -17.71 -5.24
CA ILE A 576 -10.74 -18.62 -4.90
C ILE A 576 -9.39 -17.91 -4.74
N PHE A 577 -9.19 -16.77 -5.38
CA PHE A 577 -7.93 -16.02 -5.33
C PHE A 577 -7.82 -15.09 -4.11
N SER A 578 -8.95 -14.76 -3.48
CA SER A 578 -9.01 -13.76 -2.41
C SER A 578 -8.14 -14.17 -1.21
N GLY A 579 -7.13 -13.36 -0.91
CA GLY A 579 -6.21 -13.60 0.20
C GLY A 579 -5.14 -14.66 -0.05
N ARG A 580 -5.05 -15.21 -1.27
CA ARG A 580 -4.08 -16.25 -1.65
C ARG A 580 -2.99 -15.69 -2.55
N ILE A 581 -1.91 -16.44 -2.76
CA ILE A 581 -0.91 -16.15 -3.79
C ILE A 581 -1.41 -16.72 -5.12
N LEU A 582 -1.38 -15.92 -6.17
CA LEU A 582 -1.63 -16.39 -7.55
C LEU A 582 -0.30 -16.81 -8.18
N GLU A 583 -0.13 -18.09 -8.48
CA GLU A 583 1.07 -18.59 -9.15
C GLU A 583 0.75 -18.97 -10.59
N ILE A 584 1.53 -18.46 -11.54
CA ILE A 584 1.25 -18.60 -12.98
C ILE A 584 2.38 -19.33 -13.69
N GLU A 585 2.03 -20.37 -14.46
CA GLU A 585 2.95 -21.17 -15.26
C GLU A 585 2.45 -21.39 -16.70
N GLY A 586 3.34 -21.87 -17.57
CA GLY A 586 3.00 -22.30 -18.94
C GLY A 586 3.37 -21.32 -20.05
N LEU A 587 3.92 -20.15 -19.69
CA LEU A 587 4.36 -19.09 -20.62
C LEU A 587 5.79 -18.63 -20.29
N PRO A 588 6.80 -19.53 -20.27
CA PRO A 588 8.10 -19.21 -19.70
C PRO A 588 8.96 -18.26 -20.55
N GLU A 589 8.61 -18.09 -21.83
CA GLU A 589 9.33 -17.25 -22.81
C GLU A 589 8.86 -15.79 -22.85
N LEU A 590 7.89 -15.40 -22.00
CA LEU A 590 7.44 -14.01 -21.94
C LEU A 590 8.59 -13.08 -21.55
N LYS A 591 8.64 -11.91 -22.19
CA LYS A 591 9.50 -10.81 -21.70
C LYS A 591 9.02 -10.39 -20.31
N VAL A 592 9.93 -9.86 -19.49
CA VAL A 592 9.60 -9.47 -18.10
C VAL A 592 8.48 -8.41 -18.05
N GLU A 593 8.45 -7.47 -19.00
CA GLU A 593 7.38 -6.47 -19.12
C GLU A 593 6.02 -7.10 -19.51
N GLN A 594 6.03 -8.22 -20.23
CA GLN A 594 4.82 -8.99 -20.55
C GLN A 594 4.35 -9.79 -19.33
N ALA A 595 5.27 -10.47 -18.64
CA ALA A 595 4.95 -11.18 -17.40
C ALA A 595 4.30 -10.25 -16.36
N PHE A 596 4.67 -8.97 -16.38
CA PHE A 596 4.03 -7.96 -15.55
C PHE A 596 2.55 -7.75 -15.86
N GLU A 597 2.07 -7.89 -17.10
CA GLU A 597 0.63 -7.78 -17.40
C GLU A 597 -0.19 -8.84 -16.63
N LEU A 598 0.36 -10.04 -16.45
CA LEU A 598 -0.24 -11.11 -15.67
C LEU A 598 -0.14 -10.86 -14.16
N SER A 599 1.05 -10.50 -13.67
CA SER A 599 1.24 -10.28 -12.24
C SER A 599 0.51 -9.04 -11.75
N ASP A 600 0.48 -7.95 -12.51
CA ASP A 600 -0.19 -6.68 -12.18
C ASP A 600 -1.69 -6.89 -11.91
N ALA A 601 -2.37 -7.62 -12.81
CA ALA A 601 -3.79 -7.92 -12.72
C ALA A 601 -4.19 -8.86 -11.56
N SER A 602 -3.22 -9.52 -10.91
CA SER A 602 -3.49 -10.31 -9.69
C SER A 602 -4.11 -9.46 -8.57
N ALA A 603 -3.85 -8.15 -8.57
CA ALA A 603 -4.46 -7.21 -7.63
C ALA A 603 -5.99 -7.22 -7.71
N GLU A 604 -6.54 -7.25 -8.93
CA GLU A 604 -7.99 -7.29 -9.16
C GLU A 604 -8.61 -8.65 -8.80
N ARG A 605 -7.81 -9.72 -8.72
CA ARG A 605 -8.25 -11.00 -8.15
C ARG A 605 -8.33 -10.99 -6.62
N SER A 606 -7.95 -9.87 -5.98
CA SER A 606 -7.75 -9.77 -4.53
C SER A 606 -6.70 -10.76 -4.00
N ALA A 607 -5.72 -11.12 -4.84
CA ALA A 607 -4.59 -11.94 -4.44
C ALA A 607 -3.65 -11.14 -3.52
N ALA A 608 -3.08 -11.83 -2.53
CA ALA A 608 -2.09 -11.26 -1.61
C ALA A 608 -0.77 -10.96 -2.31
N GLY A 609 -0.34 -11.86 -3.21
CA GLY A 609 0.87 -11.75 -4.03
C GLY A 609 0.71 -12.53 -5.34
N CYS A 610 1.71 -12.43 -6.21
CA CYS A 610 1.74 -13.18 -7.47
C CYS A 610 3.16 -13.64 -7.79
N SER A 611 3.30 -14.83 -8.38
CA SER A 611 4.52 -15.29 -9.04
C SER A 611 4.22 -15.67 -10.49
N VAL A 612 5.16 -15.41 -11.39
CA VAL A 612 5.09 -15.85 -12.80
C VAL A 612 6.37 -16.62 -13.09
N ARG A 613 6.24 -17.89 -13.50
CA ARG A 613 7.38 -18.74 -13.80
C ARG A 613 7.91 -18.45 -15.20
N LEU A 614 9.14 -17.94 -15.26
CA LEU A 614 9.84 -17.57 -16.49
C LEU A 614 11.14 -18.38 -16.62
N ASN A 615 11.59 -18.53 -17.87
CA ASN A 615 12.96 -18.97 -18.15
C ASN A 615 13.96 -17.85 -17.83
N LYS A 616 15.24 -18.20 -17.75
CA LYS A 616 16.31 -17.24 -17.40
C LYS A 616 16.62 -16.26 -18.53
N GLU A 617 16.39 -16.64 -19.78
CA GLU A 617 16.79 -15.86 -20.96
C GLU A 617 16.10 -14.48 -21.01
N PRO A 618 14.76 -14.36 -20.83
CA PRO A 618 14.11 -13.05 -20.73
C PRO A 618 14.60 -12.20 -19.55
N ILE A 619 14.99 -12.83 -18.44
CA ILE A 619 15.47 -12.14 -17.24
C ILE A 619 16.89 -11.60 -17.46
N ILE A 620 17.76 -12.38 -18.10
CA ILE A 620 19.12 -11.95 -18.47
C ILE A 620 19.08 -10.74 -19.40
N GLU A 621 18.23 -10.77 -20.43
CA GLU A 621 18.02 -9.63 -21.33
C GLU A 621 17.59 -8.39 -20.54
N TYR A 622 16.57 -8.55 -19.69
CA TYR A 622 16.01 -7.44 -18.93
C TYR A 622 17.01 -6.84 -17.94
N LEU A 623 17.75 -7.65 -17.18
CA LEU A 623 18.76 -7.15 -16.25
C LEU A 623 19.94 -6.47 -16.95
N THR A 624 20.35 -6.97 -18.13
CA THR A 624 21.40 -6.34 -18.94
C THR A 624 21.00 -4.92 -19.34
N SER A 625 19.76 -4.76 -19.84
CA SER A 625 19.20 -3.44 -20.12
C SER A 625 19.09 -2.57 -18.87
N ASN A 626 18.67 -3.14 -17.73
CA ASN A 626 18.43 -2.39 -16.51
C ASN A 626 19.73 -1.83 -15.91
N ILE A 627 20.84 -2.57 -15.96
CA ILE A 627 22.14 -2.07 -15.49
C ILE A 627 22.52 -0.78 -16.23
N THR A 628 22.35 -0.75 -17.56
CA THR A 628 22.59 0.46 -18.35
C THR A 628 21.68 1.61 -17.92
N LEU A 629 20.38 1.35 -17.68
CA LEU A 629 19.46 2.37 -17.19
C LEU A 629 19.87 2.91 -15.81
N LEU A 630 20.27 2.05 -14.87
CA LEU A 630 20.65 2.47 -13.53
C LEU A 630 21.96 3.28 -13.55
N LYS A 631 22.93 2.91 -14.40
CA LYS A 631 24.15 3.71 -14.64
C LYS A 631 23.78 5.07 -15.25
N TRP A 632 22.89 5.09 -16.24
CA TRP A 632 22.35 6.34 -16.80
C TRP A 632 21.68 7.21 -15.73
N MET A 633 20.89 6.64 -14.81
CA MET A 633 20.28 7.38 -13.70
C MET A 633 21.32 8.03 -12.79
N ILE A 634 22.43 7.35 -12.51
CA ILE A 634 23.53 7.93 -11.72
C ILE A 634 24.12 9.15 -12.46
N ALA A 635 24.41 9.01 -13.76
CA ALA A 635 24.95 10.10 -14.58
C ALA A 635 23.99 11.30 -14.68
N GLU A 636 22.68 11.04 -14.74
CA GLU A 636 21.63 12.07 -14.77
C GLU A 636 21.34 12.70 -13.40
N GLY A 637 22.08 12.33 -12.36
CA GLY A 637 21.98 12.91 -11.03
C GLY A 637 20.71 12.51 -10.27
N TYR A 638 20.22 11.29 -10.44
CA TYR A 638 19.19 10.75 -9.54
C TYR A 638 19.75 10.62 -8.11
N GLN A 639 18.90 10.89 -7.13
CA GLN A 639 19.32 10.96 -5.73
C GLN A 639 19.69 9.58 -5.17
N ASP A 640 20.65 9.60 -4.24
CA ASP A 640 21.29 8.44 -3.62
C ASP A 640 21.98 7.45 -4.60
N PRO A 641 23.07 7.89 -5.28
CA PRO A 641 23.80 7.05 -6.21
C PRO A 641 24.39 5.79 -5.56
N ARG A 642 24.57 5.77 -4.23
CA ARG A 642 25.07 4.60 -3.50
C ARG A 642 24.10 3.43 -3.55
N SER A 643 22.79 3.69 -3.43
CA SER A 643 21.78 2.62 -3.53
C SER A 643 21.59 2.12 -4.97
N LEU A 644 21.70 3.01 -5.97
CA LEU A 644 21.74 2.61 -7.38
C LEU A 644 22.96 1.72 -7.68
N GLN A 645 24.15 2.13 -7.24
CA GLN A 645 25.39 1.37 -7.41
C GLN A 645 25.32 -0.01 -6.75
N ARG A 646 24.87 -0.08 -5.49
CA ARG A 646 24.69 -1.35 -4.77
C ARG A 646 23.71 -2.29 -5.50
N ARG A 647 22.69 -1.75 -6.18
CA ARG A 647 21.75 -2.54 -6.97
C ARG A 647 22.38 -3.06 -8.25
N ILE A 648 23.14 -2.22 -8.97
CA ILE A 648 23.90 -2.60 -10.17
C ILE A 648 24.82 -3.78 -9.85
N GLU A 649 25.63 -3.69 -8.80
CA GLU A 649 26.57 -4.75 -8.40
C GLU A 649 25.88 -6.08 -8.16
N LYS A 650 24.69 -6.07 -7.55
CA LYS A 650 23.90 -7.28 -7.31
C LYS A 650 23.28 -7.86 -8.58
N MET A 651 22.88 -7.02 -9.52
CA MET A 651 22.41 -7.47 -10.84
C MET A 651 23.56 -8.11 -11.62
N GLU A 652 24.73 -7.47 -11.64
CA GLU A 652 25.95 -8.01 -12.26
C GLU A 652 26.36 -9.34 -11.60
N ALA A 653 26.27 -9.45 -10.27
CA ALA A 653 26.53 -10.69 -9.54
C ALA A 653 25.55 -11.82 -9.91
N TRP A 654 24.26 -11.51 -10.08
CA TRP A 654 23.28 -12.51 -10.55
C TRP A 654 23.56 -12.92 -12.00
N LEU A 655 23.88 -11.97 -12.89
CA LEU A 655 24.22 -12.26 -14.29
C LEU A 655 25.48 -13.13 -14.43
N ALA A 656 26.43 -13.03 -13.49
CA ALA A 656 27.61 -13.88 -13.46
C ALA A 656 27.30 -15.35 -13.10
N ASN A 657 26.19 -15.61 -12.41
CA ASN A 657 25.72 -16.95 -12.06
C ASN A 657 24.17 -17.00 -12.03
N PRO A 658 23.50 -17.03 -13.20
CA PRO A 658 22.06 -16.90 -13.30
C PRO A 658 21.35 -18.18 -12.82
N GLN A 659 20.94 -18.16 -11.55
CA GLN A 659 20.19 -19.22 -10.89
C GLN A 659 18.75 -18.76 -10.62
N LEU A 660 17.80 -19.66 -10.82
CA LEU A 660 16.38 -19.46 -10.53
C LEU A 660 15.86 -20.60 -9.65
N LEU A 661 14.97 -20.26 -8.72
CA LEU A 661 14.17 -21.22 -7.99
C LEU A 661 13.13 -21.86 -8.91
N GLU A 662 12.80 -23.11 -8.61
CA GLU A 662 11.77 -23.88 -9.30
C GLU A 662 10.82 -24.50 -8.28
N PRO A 663 9.50 -24.57 -8.54
CA PRO A 663 8.57 -25.29 -7.69
C PRO A 663 8.91 -26.79 -7.67
N ASP A 664 8.69 -27.45 -6.54
CA ASP A 664 8.76 -28.90 -6.49
C ASP A 664 7.61 -29.54 -7.26
N ALA A 665 7.86 -30.70 -7.86
CA ALA A 665 6.87 -31.38 -8.70
C ALA A 665 5.60 -31.81 -7.95
N ASP A 666 5.68 -31.96 -6.63
CA ASP A 666 4.58 -32.36 -5.74
C ASP A 666 4.10 -31.22 -4.82
N ALA A 667 4.41 -29.95 -5.16
CA ALA A 667 3.90 -28.79 -4.44
C ALA A 667 2.37 -28.77 -4.35
N GLU A 668 1.86 -28.41 -3.17
CA GLU A 668 0.41 -28.37 -2.90
C GLU A 668 -0.17 -26.98 -3.18
N TYR A 669 -1.31 -26.97 -3.87
CA TYR A 669 -2.10 -25.77 -4.17
C TYR A 669 -3.53 -25.98 -3.72
N ALA A 670 -4.16 -24.92 -3.27
CA ALA A 670 -5.55 -24.98 -2.86
C ALA A 670 -6.53 -25.18 -4.02
N ALA A 671 -6.14 -24.71 -5.21
CA ALA A 671 -6.83 -24.99 -6.46
C ALA A 671 -5.81 -24.91 -7.60
N VAL A 672 -6.07 -25.69 -8.66
CA VAL A 672 -5.35 -25.64 -9.92
C VAL A 672 -6.36 -25.33 -11.02
N ILE A 673 -6.09 -24.29 -11.81
CA ILE A 673 -6.91 -23.88 -12.95
C ILE A 673 -6.06 -24.06 -14.20
N GLU A 674 -6.42 -25.05 -15.02
CA GLU A 674 -5.81 -25.22 -16.34
C GLU A 674 -6.57 -24.43 -17.40
N ILE A 675 -5.85 -23.65 -18.20
CA ILE A 675 -6.40 -22.87 -19.30
C ILE A 675 -5.72 -23.31 -20.59
N ASP A 676 -6.48 -23.95 -21.49
CA ASP A 676 -5.99 -24.27 -22.82
C ASP A 676 -6.11 -23.04 -23.72
N LEU A 677 -4.96 -22.57 -24.22
CA LEU A 677 -4.91 -21.42 -25.13
C LEU A 677 -5.63 -21.71 -26.45
N ALA A 678 -5.79 -22.99 -26.81
CA ALA A 678 -6.57 -23.39 -27.97
C ALA A 678 -8.05 -23.04 -27.82
N ASP A 679 -8.59 -22.89 -26.61
CA ASP A 679 -10.02 -22.60 -26.37
C ASP A 679 -10.35 -21.09 -26.38
N ILE A 680 -9.34 -20.23 -26.51
CA ILE A 680 -9.50 -18.77 -26.53
C ILE A 680 -9.41 -18.31 -27.99
N HIS A 681 -10.54 -18.06 -28.63
CA HIS A 681 -10.61 -17.76 -30.06
C HIS A 681 -10.96 -16.31 -30.40
N GLU A 682 -11.14 -15.46 -29.39
CA GLU A 682 -11.50 -14.05 -29.54
C GLU A 682 -11.10 -13.27 -28.29
N PRO A 683 -11.01 -11.92 -28.37
CA PRO A 683 -10.71 -11.10 -27.21
C PRO A 683 -11.69 -11.28 -26.06
N ILE A 684 -11.21 -11.05 -24.83
CA ILE A 684 -12.01 -11.12 -23.61
C ILE A 684 -11.89 -9.76 -22.93
N VAL A 685 -13.02 -9.18 -22.52
CA VAL A 685 -13.06 -7.87 -21.85
C VAL A 685 -13.70 -7.97 -20.48
N ALA A 686 -13.29 -7.11 -19.55
CA ALA A 686 -14.09 -6.85 -18.35
C ALA A 686 -15.21 -5.85 -18.71
N CYS A 687 -16.44 -6.19 -18.35
CA CYS A 687 -17.64 -5.40 -18.53
C CYS A 687 -17.68 -4.23 -17.54
N PRO A 688 -18.49 -3.19 -17.80
CA PRO A 688 -18.53 -1.99 -16.99
C PRO A 688 -18.67 -2.26 -15.50
N ASN A 689 -17.81 -1.61 -14.71
CA ASN A 689 -17.95 -1.44 -13.28
C ASN A 689 -17.63 -2.66 -12.38
N ASP A 690 -17.13 -3.76 -12.96
CA ASP A 690 -16.58 -4.88 -12.20
C ASP A 690 -15.41 -5.56 -12.95
N PRO A 691 -14.18 -5.58 -12.40
CA PRO A 691 -13.06 -6.30 -13.01
C PRO A 691 -13.26 -7.82 -13.07
N ASP A 692 -14.20 -8.38 -12.29
CA ASP A 692 -14.54 -9.81 -12.31
C ASP A 692 -15.57 -10.17 -13.39
N ASP A 693 -16.39 -9.21 -13.85
CA ASP A 693 -17.42 -9.48 -14.86
C ASP A 693 -16.80 -9.51 -16.26
N VAL A 694 -16.26 -10.66 -16.65
CA VAL A 694 -15.59 -10.83 -17.95
C VAL A 694 -16.45 -11.57 -18.96
N LYS A 695 -16.41 -11.11 -20.21
CA LYS A 695 -17.16 -11.67 -21.35
C LYS A 695 -16.32 -11.70 -22.60
N THR A 696 -16.65 -12.59 -23.54
CA THR A 696 -16.00 -12.61 -24.85
C THR A 696 -16.42 -11.41 -25.70
N LEU A 697 -15.60 -11.06 -26.69
CA LEU A 697 -15.87 -9.96 -27.61
C LEU A 697 -17.27 -10.05 -28.24
N SER A 698 -17.66 -11.24 -28.68
CA SER A 698 -18.97 -11.49 -29.31
C SER A 698 -20.16 -11.17 -28.40
N GLU A 699 -20.02 -11.34 -27.09
CA GLU A 699 -21.10 -11.07 -26.12
C GLU A 699 -21.36 -9.57 -25.89
N VAL A 700 -20.37 -8.73 -26.20
CA VAL A 700 -20.43 -7.27 -25.98
C VAL A 700 -20.29 -6.44 -27.26
N ALA A 701 -20.18 -7.10 -28.42
CA ALA A 701 -20.04 -6.46 -29.71
C ALA A 701 -21.17 -5.46 -29.98
N GLY A 702 -20.83 -4.31 -30.57
CA GLY A 702 -21.78 -3.25 -30.85
C GLY A 702 -22.02 -2.26 -29.70
N ALA A 703 -21.52 -2.53 -28.49
CA ALA A 703 -21.58 -1.56 -27.40
C ALA A 703 -20.90 -0.24 -27.81
N LYS A 704 -21.62 0.88 -27.66
CA LYS A 704 -21.13 2.22 -28.02
C LYS A 704 -19.97 2.62 -27.12
N ILE A 705 -18.94 3.23 -27.70
CA ILE A 705 -17.78 3.77 -27.00
C ILE A 705 -17.68 5.27 -27.32
N ASP A 706 -17.65 6.10 -26.29
CA ASP A 706 -17.50 7.55 -26.40
C ASP A 706 -16.03 7.97 -26.27
N GLU A 707 -15.27 7.30 -25.39
CA GLU A 707 -13.88 7.62 -25.07
C GLU A 707 -13.01 6.36 -24.99
N VAL A 708 -11.73 6.50 -25.30
CA VAL A 708 -10.76 5.40 -25.24
C VAL A 708 -9.51 5.86 -24.49
N PHE A 709 -9.00 5.00 -23.61
CA PHE A 709 -7.75 5.27 -22.88
C PHE A 709 -6.74 4.14 -23.09
N ILE A 710 -5.58 4.51 -23.65
CA ILE A 710 -4.42 3.62 -23.83
C ILE A 710 -3.25 4.18 -23.03
N GLY A 711 -2.95 3.55 -21.90
CA GLY A 711 -1.77 3.92 -21.10
C GLY A 711 -1.95 3.64 -19.61
N SER A 712 -1.22 2.70 -19.06
CA SER A 712 -1.11 2.47 -17.62
C SER A 712 0.14 1.65 -17.31
N CYS A 713 0.27 1.14 -16.09
CA CYS A 713 1.29 0.14 -15.76
C CYS A 713 1.15 -1.16 -16.56
N MET A 714 -0.05 -1.50 -17.06
CA MET A 714 -0.32 -2.67 -17.92
C MET A 714 0.24 -2.52 -19.35
N THR A 715 0.74 -1.34 -19.72
CA THR A 715 1.21 -1.08 -21.08
C THR A 715 2.73 -0.92 -21.14
N ASN A 716 3.29 -1.22 -22.30
CA ASN A 716 4.70 -1.10 -22.69
C ASN A 716 4.73 -0.52 -24.12
N ILE A 717 5.91 -0.14 -24.60
CA ILE A 717 6.08 0.54 -25.89
C ILE A 717 5.42 -0.20 -27.08
N GLY A 718 5.40 -1.54 -27.08
CA GLY A 718 4.82 -2.34 -28.15
C GLY A 718 3.32 -2.11 -28.34
N HIS A 719 2.59 -1.91 -27.24
CA HIS A 719 1.16 -1.59 -27.25
C HIS A 719 0.87 -0.27 -27.97
N PHE A 720 1.72 0.74 -27.79
CA PHE A 720 1.57 2.04 -28.47
C PHE A 720 1.90 1.94 -29.96
N ARG A 721 2.93 1.18 -30.33
CA ARG A 721 3.24 0.90 -31.75
C ARG A 721 2.10 0.15 -32.44
N ALA A 722 1.53 -0.86 -31.79
CA ALA A 722 0.40 -1.61 -32.30
C ALA A 722 -0.84 -0.72 -32.51
N ALA A 723 -1.18 0.09 -31.51
CA ALA A 723 -2.28 1.05 -31.60
C ALA A 723 -2.06 2.07 -32.72
N ALA A 724 -0.85 2.62 -32.84
CA ALA A 724 -0.52 3.56 -33.90
C ALA A 724 -0.61 2.92 -35.29
N LYS A 725 -0.15 1.67 -35.44
CA LYS A 725 -0.25 0.94 -36.72
C LYS A 725 -1.70 0.74 -37.14
N LEU A 726 -2.59 0.40 -36.22
CA LEU A 726 -4.03 0.26 -36.47
C LEU A 726 -4.72 1.59 -36.82
N LEU A 727 -4.15 2.71 -36.37
CA LEU A 727 -4.66 4.07 -36.59
C LEU A 727 -3.96 4.81 -37.73
N GLU A 728 -3.05 4.15 -38.44
CA GLU A 728 -2.27 4.75 -39.51
C GLU A 728 -3.18 5.34 -40.61
N GLY A 729 -2.92 6.59 -40.99
CA GLY A 729 -3.70 7.33 -41.99
C GLY A 729 -5.11 7.73 -41.56
N LYS A 730 -5.51 7.51 -40.30
CA LYS A 730 -6.82 7.92 -39.78
C LYS A 730 -6.80 9.36 -39.25
N ARG A 731 -7.95 10.04 -39.34
CA ARG A 731 -8.22 11.39 -38.85
C ARG A 731 -9.64 11.45 -38.29
N ASP A 732 -9.91 12.44 -37.45
CA ASP A 732 -11.25 12.75 -36.94
C ASP A 732 -11.96 11.53 -36.33
N LEU A 733 -11.34 10.89 -35.34
CA LEU A 733 -11.92 9.72 -34.68
C LEU A 733 -13.31 10.05 -34.10
N PRO A 734 -14.27 9.10 -34.17
CA PRO A 734 -15.59 9.29 -33.57
C PRO A 734 -15.57 9.28 -32.03
N THR A 735 -14.44 8.91 -31.42
CA THR A 735 -14.23 8.88 -29.97
C THR A 735 -13.17 9.87 -29.53
N ARG A 736 -13.15 10.20 -28.24
CA ARG A 736 -11.99 10.87 -27.64
C ARG A 736 -10.94 9.84 -27.23
N LEU A 737 -9.83 9.79 -27.96
CA LEU A 737 -8.69 8.94 -27.63
C LEU A 737 -7.71 9.66 -26.69
N TRP A 738 -7.35 9.01 -25.59
CA TRP A 738 -6.35 9.44 -24.62
C TRP A 738 -5.16 8.48 -24.65
N VAL A 739 -3.95 9.01 -24.79
CA VAL A 739 -2.71 8.22 -24.89
C VAL A 739 -1.72 8.69 -23.83
N ALA A 740 -1.27 7.78 -22.97
CA ALA A 740 -0.36 8.08 -21.86
C ALA A 740 0.77 7.04 -21.78
N PRO A 741 1.94 7.28 -22.40
CA PRO A 741 3.08 6.38 -22.27
C PRO A 741 3.50 6.19 -20.81
N PRO A 742 3.93 4.98 -20.40
CA PRO A 742 4.18 4.70 -19.00
C PRO A 742 5.43 5.39 -18.47
N THR A 743 6.45 5.64 -19.31
CA THR A 743 7.66 6.37 -18.91
C THR A 743 8.06 7.45 -19.91
N LYS A 744 8.92 8.37 -19.48
CA LYS A 744 9.54 9.34 -20.39
C LYS A 744 10.42 8.69 -21.46
N MET A 745 10.97 7.50 -21.19
CA MET A 745 11.78 6.75 -22.17
C MET A 745 10.89 6.23 -23.29
N ASP A 746 9.73 5.65 -22.95
CA ASP A 746 8.73 5.25 -23.94
C ASP A 746 8.27 6.44 -24.78
N ALA A 747 7.95 7.56 -24.13
CA ALA A 747 7.52 8.78 -24.82
C ALA A 747 8.59 9.31 -25.78
N SER A 748 9.86 9.27 -25.38
CA SER A 748 11.01 9.69 -26.21
C SER A 748 11.15 8.81 -27.45
N GLU A 749 11.20 7.49 -27.28
CA GLU A 749 11.35 6.54 -28.39
C GLU A 749 10.16 6.59 -29.34
N LEU A 750 8.93 6.61 -28.83
CA LEU A 750 7.72 6.76 -29.65
C LEU A 750 7.70 8.09 -30.43
N THR A 751 8.32 9.14 -29.88
CA THR A 751 8.47 10.42 -30.60
C THR A 751 9.47 10.28 -31.75
N LYS A 752 10.64 9.67 -31.51
CA LYS A 752 11.69 9.46 -32.53
C LYS A 752 11.22 8.60 -33.68
N GLU A 753 10.41 7.59 -33.39
CA GLU A 753 9.81 6.68 -34.38
C GLU A 753 8.66 7.32 -35.17
N GLY A 754 8.23 8.54 -34.83
CA GLY A 754 7.11 9.22 -35.48
C GLY A 754 5.73 8.73 -35.04
N VAL A 755 5.64 7.83 -34.04
CA VAL A 755 4.38 7.29 -33.51
C VAL A 755 3.50 8.39 -32.93
N TYR A 756 4.09 9.38 -32.26
CA TYR A 756 3.37 10.58 -31.79
C TYR A 756 2.69 11.35 -32.93
N GLY A 757 3.31 11.39 -34.11
CA GLY A 757 2.73 12.03 -35.30
C GLY A 757 1.45 11.35 -35.75
N THR A 758 1.42 10.02 -35.71
CA THR A 758 0.21 9.23 -36.02
C THR A 758 -0.92 9.54 -35.04
N PHE A 759 -0.65 9.50 -33.72
CA PHE A 759 -1.66 9.84 -32.72
C PHE A 759 -2.15 11.29 -32.86
N GLY A 760 -1.24 12.24 -33.08
CA GLY A 760 -1.60 13.65 -33.32
C GLY A 760 -2.50 13.83 -34.54
N ALA A 761 -2.25 13.12 -35.64
CA ALA A 761 -3.09 13.17 -36.84
C ALA A 761 -4.51 12.64 -36.60
N THR A 762 -4.70 11.72 -35.65
CA THR A 762 -6.04 11.23 -35.26
C THR A 762 -6.82 12.21 -34.37
N GLY A 763 -6.16 13.22 -33.81
CA GLY A 763 -6.74 14.11 -32.79
C GLY A 763 -6.68 13.55 -31.37
N ALA A 764 -5.84 12.54 -31.12
CA ALA A 764 -5.66 11.96 -29.79
C ALA A 764 -5.11 12.99 -28.80
N ARG A 765 -5.58 12.93 -27.55
CA ARG A 765 -5.02 13.69 -26.44
C ARG A 765 -3.82 12.95 -25.87
N MET A 766 -2.64 13.52 -26.07
CA MET A 766 -1.40 13.03 -25.49
C MET A 766 -1.26 13.54 -24.05
N GLU A 767 -1.18 12.62 -23.09
CA GLU A 767 -0.87 12.91 -21.71
C GLU A 767 0.63 12.71 -21.46
N MET A 768 1.17 13.43 -20.47
CA MET A 768 2.55 13.20 -20.06
C MET A 768 2.71 11.84 -19.36
N PRO A 769 3.94 11.30 -19.27
CA PRO A 769 4.18 10.02 -18.61
C PRO A 769 3.68 9.99 -17.17
N GLY A 770 2.88 8.98 -16.84
CA GLY A 770 2.26 8.82 -15.53
C GLY A 770 0.97 8.00 -15.57
N CYS A 771 0.28 7.91 -14.44
CA CYS A 771 -0.92 7.07 -14.30
C CYS A 771 -2.14 7.66 -15.03
N SER A 772 -2.18 8.98 -15.23
CA SER A 772 -3.24 9.68 -15.96
C SER A 772 -4.66 9.24 -15.50
N LEU A 773 -5.53 8.85 -16.43
CA LEU A 773 -6.91 8.45 -16.17
C LEU A 773 -7.06 7.17 -15.33
N CYS A 774 -6.02 6.34 -15.22
CA CYS A 774 -6.06 5.08 -14.46
C CYS A 774 -6.52 5.28 -12.99
N MET A 775 -6.17 6.44 -12.41
CA MET A 775 -6.59 6.77 -11.04
C MET A 775 -7.82 7.67 -10.97
N GLY A 776 -8.06 8.52 -11.97
CA GLY A 776 -9.15 9.50 -11.97
C GLY A 776 -9.07 10.56 -10.87
N ASN A 777 -7.86 10.81 -10.32
CA ASN A 777 -7.67 11.80 -9.25
C ASN A 777 -7.42 13.24 -9.77
N GLN A 778 -7.01 13.36 -11.04
CA GLN A 778 -6.75 14.63 -11.73
C GLN A 778 -7.65 14.77 -12.96
N ALA A 779 -7.17 14.38 -14.14
CA ALA A 779 -8.00 14.28 -15.33
C ALA A 779 -9.05 13.18 -15.14
N GLN A 780 -10.24 13.44 -15.66
CA GLN A 780 -11.35 12.49 -15.72
C GLN A 780 -11.97 12.54 -17.11
N ILE A 781 -12.55 11.41 -17.51
CA ILE A 781 -13.40 11.34 -18.71
C ILE A 781 -14.74 12.04 -18.45
N ARG A 782 -15.49 12.32 -19.51
CA ARG A 782 -16.78 13.01 -19.41
C ARG A 782 -17.76 12.21 -18.56
N GLU A 783 -18.47 12.89 -17.66
CA GLU A 783 -19.52 12.26 -16.87
C GLU A 783 -20.52 11.50 -17.75
N GLY A 784 -20.90 10.29 -17.33
CA GLY A 784 -21.85 9.45 -18.08
C GLY A 784 -21.28 8.74 -19.31
N SER A 785 -20.00 8.94 -19.66
CA SER A 785 -19.44 8.35 -20.87
C SER A 785 -19.18 6.85 -20.74
N THR A 786 -19.26 6.15 -21.88
CA THR A 786 -18.83 4.75 -21.97
C THR A 786 -17.43 4.71 -22.57
N ALA A 787 -16.49 4.02 -21.91
CA ALA A 787 -15.10 3.99 -22.33
C ALA A 787 -14.55 2.57 -22.51
N MET A 788 -13.60 2.41 -23.44
CA MET A 788 -12.70 1.25 -23.51
C MET A 788 -11.34 1.66 -22.96
N SER A 789 -10.83 0.92 -21.97
CA SER A 789 -9.60 1.29 -21.26
C SER A 789 -8.61 0.14 -21.16
N THR A 790 -7.32 0.44 -21.31
CA THR A 790 -6.24 -0.50 -20.99
C THR A 790 -5.75 -0.39 -19.55
N SER A 791 -6.39 0.43 -18.70
CA SER A 791 -6.09 0.53 -17.27
C SER A 791 -6.44 -0.76 -16.50
N THR A 792 -6.14 -0.80 -15.21
CA THR A 792 -6.34 -2.00 -14.37
C THR A 792 -7.74 -2.09 -13.76
N ARG A 793 -8.45 -0.96 -13.60
CA ARG A 793 -9.70 -0.89 -12.83
C ARG A 793 -10.77 -0.13 -13.54
N ASN A 794 -11.98 -0.69 -13.52
CA ASN A 794 -13.18 -0.07 -14.05
C ASN A 794 -14.27 0.16 -13.00
N PHE A 795 -13.96 0.10 -11.69
CA PHE A 795 -14.93 0.37 -10.61
C PHE A 795 -15.77 1.63 -10.86
N PRO A 796 -17.02 1.69 -10.33
CA PRO A 796 -17.84 2.88 -10.43
C PRO A 796 -17.09 4.16 -10.06
N ASN A 797 -17.26 5.20 -10.86
CA ASN A 797 -16.64 6.52 -10.65
C ASN A 797 -15.10 6.56 -10.73
N ARG A 798 -14.44 5.50 -11.22
CA ARG A 798 -12.97 5.43 -11.25
C ARG A 798 -12.32 6.34 -12.29
N LEU A 799 -12.70 6.24 -13.56
CA LEU A 799 -12.14 7.08 -14.64
C LEU A 799 -12.86 8.44 -14.73
N GLY A 800 -14.09 8.50 -14.23
CA GLY A 800 -14.93 9.69 -14.20
C GLY A 800 -16.30 9.37 -13.58
N ARG A 801 -17.02 10.40 -13.14
CA ARG A 801 -18.31 10.24 -12.46
C ARG A 801 -19.35 9.57 -13.36
N ASN A 802 -20.13 8.64 -12.83
CA ASN A 802 -21.23 7.96 -13.53
C ASN A 802 -20.83 7.32 -14.87
N THR A 803 -19.57 6.91 -15.02
CA THR A 803 -19.05 6.32 -16.27
C THR A 803 -19.24 4.82 -16.33
N ASN A 804 -19.20 4.26 -17.54
CA ASN A 804 -19.23 2.83 -17.80
C ASN A 804 -17.94 2.41 -18.51
N VAL A 805 -17.08 1.62 -17.86
CA VAL A 805 -15.73 1.37 -18.38
C VAL A 805 -15.50 -0.11 -18.67
N TYR A 806 -15.25 -0.43 -19.93
CA TYR A 806 -14.73 -1.74 -20.34
C TYR A 806 -13.21 -1.78 -20.18
N LEU A 807 -12.67 -2.93 -19.79
CA LEU A 807 -11.22 -3.18 -19.77
C LEU A 807 -10.83 -4.17 -20.87
N GLY A 808 -9.87 -3.80 -21.72
CA GLY A 808 -9.44 -4.61 -22.86
C GLY A 808 -8.00 -4.34 -23.30
N SER A 809 -7.57 -5.02 -24.37
CA SER A 809 -6.23 -4.86 -24.95
C SER A 809 -6.04 -3.51 -25.66
N ALA A 810 -4.79 -3.11 -25.89
CA ALA A 810 -4.48 -1.85 -26.58
C ALA A 810 -4.90 -1.89 -28.06
N GLU A 811 -4.77 -3.05 -28.70
CA GLU A 811 -5.17 -3.31 -30.08
C GLU A 811 -6.70 -3.17 -30.23
N LEU A 812 -7.45 -3.83 -29.34
CA LEU A 812 -8.91 -3.71 -29.31
C LEU A 812 -9.35 -2.28 -29.01
N ALA A 813 -8.69 -1.60 -28.05
CA ALA A 813 -8.96 -0.20 -27.73
C ALA A 813 -8.72 0.73 -28.94
N ALA A 814 -7.65 0.53 -29.70
CA ALA A 814 -7.37 1.30 -30.91
C ALA A 814 -8.48 1.11 -31.96
N ILE A 815 -8.93 -0.13 -32.20
CA ILE A 815 -10.05 -0.42 -33.12
C ILE A 815 -11.34 0.24 -32.62
N CYS A 816 -11.66 0.11 -31.33
CA CYS A 816 -12.81 0.78 -30.71
C CYS A 816 -12.76 2.30 -30.91
N SER A 817 -11.58 2.92 -30.81
CA SER A 817 -11.44 4.36 -30.94
C SER A 817 -11.79 4.87 -32.34
N ARG A 818 -11.47 4.08 -33.37
CA ARG A 818 -11.77 4.35 -34.77
C ARG A 818 -13.23 4.07 -35.13
N LEU A 819 -13.84 3.06 -34.51
CA LEU A 819 -15.21 2.64 -34.83
C LEU A 819 -16.29 3.35 -34.00
N GLY A 820 -15.98 3.84 -32.80
CA GLY A 820 -16.98 4.39 -31.87
C GLY A 820 -17.84 3.34 -31.18
N ARG A 821 -17.46 2.06 -31.30
CA ARG A 821 -18.13 0.91 -30.70
C ARG A 821 -17.16 -0.27 -30.59
N ILE A 822 -17.55 -1.28 -29.80
CA ILE A 822 -16.87 -2.57 -29.79
C ILE A 822 -17.10 -3.28 -31.15
N PRO A 823 -16.04 -3.75 -31.84
CA PRO A 823 -16.15 -4.44 -33.13
C PRO A 823 -16.79 -5.82 -33.00
N THR A 824 -17.29 -6.39 -34.11
CA THR A 824 -17.53 -7.84 -34.16
C THR A 824 -16.21 -8.61 -34.22
N LYS A 825 -16.26 -9.92 -33.98
CA LYS A 825 -15.09 -10.79 -34.12
C LYS A 825 -14.47 -10.72 -35.52
N GLU A 826 -15.29 -10.70 -36.57
CA GLU A 826 -14.83 -10.63 -37.96
C GLU A 826 -14.14 -9.30 -38.26
N GLU A 827 -14.73 -8.18 -37.82
CA GLU A 827 -14.13 -6.84 -37.96
C GLU A 827 -12.79 -6.76 -37.23
N TYR A 828 -12.74 -7.29 -36.00
CA TYR A 828 -11.51 -7.33 -35.20
C TYR A 828 -10.41 -8.15 -35.90
N MET A 829 -10.72 -9.38 -36.33
CA MET A 829 -9.75 -10.27 -36.98
C MET A 829 -9.21 -9.70 -38.29
N ALA A 830 -10.05 -8.99 -39.06
CA ALA A 830 -9.63 -8.32 -40.28
C ALA A 830 -8.62 -7.19 -40.00
N ASP A 831 -8.86 -6.39 -38.95
CA ASP A 831 -7.99 -5.27 -38.58
C ASP A 831 -6.65 -5.73 -38.01
N VAL A 832 -6.64 -6.73 -37.11
CA VAL A 832 -5.40 -7.22 -36.46
C VAL A 832 -4.48 -7.99 -37.41
N GLY A 833 -4.95 -8.40 -38.59
CA GLY A 833 -4.11 -9.01 -39.62
C GLY A 833 -2.91 -8.13 -40.02
N VAL A 834 -3.05 -6.80 -39.95
CA VAL A 834 -1.96 -5.85 -40.20
C VAL A 834 -0.87 -5.90 -39.12
N ILE A 835 -1.24 -6.18 -37.86
CA ILE A 835 -0.29 -6.32 -36.76
C ILE A 835 0.52 -7.60 -36.95
N ALA A 836 -0.15 -8.71 -37.28
CA ALA A 836 0.51 -10.00 -37.47
C ALA A 836 1.62 -9.96 -38.53
N ALA A 837 1.44 -9.17 -39.59
CA ALA A 837 2.44 -9.00 -40.66
C ALA A 837 3.71 -8.25 -40.23
N SER A 838 3.62 -7.40 -39.19
CA SER A 838 4.72 -6.54 -38.71
C SER A 838 5.07 -6.78 -37.23
N GLY A 839 4.65 -7.92 -36.65
CA GLY A 839 4.73 -8.17 -35.22
C GLY A 839 6.14 -8.07 -34.63
N SER A 840 7.15 -8.56 -35.36
CA SER A 840 8.56 -8.51 -34.90
C SER A 840 9.14 -7.09 -34.84
N GLU A 841 8.57 -6.15 -35.58
CA GLU A 841 8.96 -4.73 -35.54
C GLU A 841 8.18 -3.97 -34.46
N ILE A 842 6.89 -4.27 -34.33
CA ILE A 842 5.95 -3.66 -33.39
C ILE A 842 6.33 -4.01 -31.94
N TYR A 843 6.51 -5.30 -31.65
CA TYR A 843 6.76 -5.79 -30.28
C TYR A 843 8.26 -5.90 -29.95
N ARG A 844 9.03 -4.85 -30.28
CA ARG A 844 10.42 -4.67 -29.80
C ARG A 844 10.42 -3.95 -28.46
N TYR A 845 10.99 -4.56 -27.42
CA TYR A 845 11.01 -3.97 -26.08
C TYR A 845 12.18 -2.99 -25.92
N MET A 846 12.12 -2.14 -24.88
CA MET A 846 13.20 -1.19 -24.62
C MET A 846 14.39 -1.90 -23.96
N ASN A 847 15.44 -2.11 -24.76
CA ASN A 847 16.75 -2.59 -24.29
C ASN A 847 17.74 -1.42 -24.31
N PHE A 848 17.91 -0.74 -23.18
CA PHE A 848 18.76 0.46 -23.04
C PHE A 848 20.23 0.19 -23.35
N ASP A 849 20.70 -1.04 -23.14
CA ASP A 849 22.02 -1.52 -23.56
C ASP A 849 22.16 -1.64 -25.08
N GLN A 850 21.10 -1.39 -25.87
CA GLN A 850 21.13 -1.41 -27.34
C GLN A 850 20.79 -0.04 -27.94
N ILE A 851 20.63 0.99 -27.11
CA ILE A 851 20.34 2.36 -27.52
C ILE A 851 21.56 3.23 -27.21
N GLU A 852 22.24 3.69 -28.26
CA GLU A 852 23.54 4.41 -28.20
C GLU A 852 23.52 5.58 -27.20
N GLU A 853 22.45 6.38 -27.18
CA GLU A 853 22.36 7.54 -26.28
C GLU A 853 22.38 7.18 -24.78
N TYR A 854 21.86 6.00 -24.40
CA TYR A 854 21.89 5.54 -23.01
C TYR A 854 23.24 4.90 -22.68
N GLN A 855 23.81 4.13 -23.61
CA GLN A 855 25.13 3.54 -23.44
C GLN A 855 26.21 4.60 -23.25
N ASP A 856 26.23 5.63 -24.11
CA ASP A 856 27.25 6.69 -24.07
C ASP A 856 27.26 7.40 -22.72
N VAL A 857 26.09 7.70 -22.17
CA VAL A 857 25.93 8.32 -20.86
C VAL A 857 26.28 7.33 -19.74
N ALA A 858 25.80 6.09 -19.81
CA ALA A 858 26.09 5.06 -18.80
C ALA A 858 27.59 4.76 -18.69
N ASN A 859 28.33 4.77 -19.81
CA ASN A 859 29.78 4.56 -19.85
C ASN A 859 30.60 5.66 -19.16
N THR A 860 29.98 6.80 -18.82
CA THR A 860 30.64 7.87 -18.04
C THR A 860 30.70 7.57 -16.54
N VAL A 861 29.89 6.62 -16.06
CA VAL A 861 29.90 6.18 -14.66
C VAL A 861 31.01 5.14 -14.49
N ALA A 862 31.95 5.41 -13.59
CA ALA A 862 33.04 4.49 -13.29
C ALA A 862 32.48 3.12 -12.86
N ALA A 863 33.11 2.05 -13.36
CA ALA A 863 32.75 0.67 -13.08
C ALA A 863 32.89 0.32 -11.59
#